data_AF-A0A3M2SKX2-F1
#
_entry.id   AF-A0A3M2SKX2-F1
#
_cell.length_a   1.000
_cell.length_b   1.000
_cell.length_c   1.000
_cell.angle_alpha   90.00
_cell.angle_beta   90.00
_cell.angle_gamma   90.00
#
_symmetry.space_group_name_H-M   'P 1'
#
loop_
_entity.id
_entity.type
_entity.pdbx_description
1 polymer ?
#
loop_
_entity_poly.entity_id
_entity_poly.type
_entity_poly.pdbx_seq_one_letter_code
_entity_poly.pdbx_strand_id
1 'polypeptide(L)'
;MAEKSGLATRIAAIVKLSGEVTTLCVEYSSANIENPDIAKLQSRVEGLRTALEATQKFVESRDGQKLEVSQETLDVINNCNKNLSTIKKKLEENKEGNLLRRLSTHTLKWPWKSEQVDKIVSRLDRYEQIITLALQPDQRSEVLSTIVRGLDNVSHQHLDIASRIGCFSVPFLSNPNFINRPEILKWMKEQHDSHAGRIALVGKDGLGKSQMALHFAERMNDKNHECSVFWIDGSSKIMLEHSFRSLADTLQLPGRHAPKANSLLLVSDWLNKEEAGPWVMILDNVEENVFDSKDDDTRLAELLPSRRTGCLIVTTHSQVVAENLMVLPNAMYEVEAMSDAQAMRLFRGKINRTKLEDSYDANSARKLVRALDHCPLAISIAASFMVYCAREITVESYLDQFLTVGEQKGSLLNKEGGHLAQDEIVLAPVVAAWEITFKRIEQREPSATRLLSLMSLFNPQEIPILGLQRYMFDVDRKGRGKLSDDLRTLRKLALVSDSASGDTYQMHPLIQTCTRAWITQSGKMEYWKRRFLSDMTAQFPTFPSVAGNRSACQALLPHIKQLFDEEPKDDGVHDWTTLLRRCALYFRDTQRGETAVDLSKKALAKAEAVWGREDARTQNLIDHTALFLGHERRFQEEEALLAELVEMRSRTLGEEHTNTLTAMDLLADSYCKQERFEEAEKLFLSVIEKQKRTLGEDHHDTLITMRRLAGLYRKNDKREEALKLFTLLEKVNRESKDHQYDTDAVNLAIAHMDFRQYAEAEELLKPAVERLTRTRGHDDGLTLWATSVLAGVYKRQKRYKESIALAQWCLPLLDQVCGQDHQRTEYTRGLLASLRKA
;
A
#
# COMPACT_ATOMS: atom_id res chain seq x y z
N MET A 1 2.07 34.11 52.75
CA MET A 1 2.00 32.64 52.87
C MET A 1 0.57 32.11 52.90
N ALA A 2 -0.35 32.67 53.70
CA ALA A 2 -1.75 32.21 53.77
C ALA A 2 -2.53 32.27 52.43
N GLU A 3 -2.42 33.37 51.66
CA GLU A 3 -3.10 33.50 50.35
C GLU A 3 -2.56 32.52 49.29
N LYS A 4 -1.24 32.31 49.26
CA LYS A 4 -0.55 31.38 48.34
C LYS A 4 -0.97 29.92 48.61
N SER A 5 -1.07 29.54 49.89
CA SER A 5 -1.59 28.23 50.31
C SER A 5 -3.08 28.05 49.99
N GLY A 6 -3.89 29.11 50.16
CA GLY A 6 -5.31 29.10 49.82
C GLY A 6 -5.57 28.95 48.30
N LEU A 7 -4.76 29.59 47.47
CA LEU A 7 -4.83 29.46 46.01
C LEU A 7 -4.43 28.06 45.55
N ALA A 8 -3.29 27.54 46.01
CA ALA A 8 -2.82 26.20 45.67
C ALA A 8 -3.86 25.12 46.03
N THR A 9 -4.46 25.23 47.22
CA THR A 9 -5.53 24.32 47.67
C THR A 9 -6.76 24.35 46.75
N ARG A 10 -7.15 25.55 46.28
CA ARG A 10 -8.29 25.70 45.35
C ARG A 10 -7.99 25.14 43.97
N ILE A 11 -6.78 25.39 43.45
CA ILE A 11 -6.35 24.85 42.15
C ILE A 11 -6.29 23.32 42.21
N ALA A 12 -5.71 22.74 43.28
CA ALA A 12 -5.67 21.30 43.50
C ALA A 12 -7.07 20.67 43.50
N ALA A 13 -8.05 21.33 44.11
CA ALA A 13 -9.44 20.87 44.09
C ALA A 13 -10.02 20.84 42.67
N ILE A 14 -9.73 21.86 41.84
CA ILE A 14 -10.22 21.92 40.45
C ILE A 14 -9.52 20.87 39.59
N VAL A 15 -8.21 20.68 39.73
CA VAL A 15 -7.45 19.63 39.04
C VAL A 15 -8.09 18.27 39.30
N LYS A 16 -8.36 17.95 40.57
CA LYS A 16 -9.03 16.71 40.95
C LYS A 16 -10.40 16.56 40.28
N LEU A 17 -11.24 17.59 40.34
CA LEU A 17 -12.57 17.58 39.72
C LEU A 17 -12.49 17.42 38.19
N SER A 18 -11.54 18.07 37.52
CA SER A 18 -11.36 17.96 36.06
C SER A 18 -10.94 16.55 35.64
N GLY A 19 -10.10 15.87 36.43
CA GLY A 19 -9.78 14.45 36.22
C GLY A 19 -10.99 13.54 36.36
N GLU A 20 -11.82 13.76 37.39
CA GLU A 20 -13.05 13.00 37.60
C GLU A 20 -14.06 13.19 36.46
N VAL A 21 -14.25 14.42 35.96
CA VAL A 21 -15.11 14.71 34.81
C VAL A 21 -14.59 14.05 33.54
N THR A 22 -13.28 14.09 33.30
CA THR A 22 -12.64 13.48 32.13
C THR A 22 -12.86 11.96 32.12
N THR A 23 -12.70 11.30 33.27
CA THR A 23 -12.98 9.87 33.42
C THR A 23 -14.44 9.54 33.11
N LEU A 24 -15.38 10.34 33.63
CA LEU A 24 -16.80 10.16 33.31
C LEU A 24 -17.06 10.34 31.80
N CYS A 25 -16.44 11.32 31.14
CA CYS A 25 -16.55 11.48 29.68
C CYS A 25 -16.01 10.27 28.91
N VAL A 26 -14.87 9.70 29.32
CA VAL A 26 -14.31 8.47 28.71
C VAL A 26 -15.29 7.31 28.84
N GLU A 27 -15.90 7.13 30.01
CA GLU A 27 -16.91 6.08 30.22
C GLU A 27 -18.12 6.26 29.27
N TYR A 28 -18.63 7.48 29.10
CA TYR A 28 -19.68 7.75 28.12
C TYR A 28 -19.21 7.56 26.66
N SER A 29 -17.96 7.87 26.34
CA SER A 29 -17.39 7.64 25.00
C SER A 29 -17.30 6.15 24.64
N SER A 30 -16.96 5.30 25.61
CA SER A 30 -16.88 3.84 25.43
C SER A 30 -18.26 3.21 25.19
N ALA A 31 -19.32 3.83 25.72
CA ALA A 31 -20.69 3.36 25.58
C ALA A 31 -21.42 3.98 24.38
N ASN A 32 -20.91 5.06 23.80
CA ASN A 32 -21.55 5.84 22.73
C ASN A 32 -20.47 6.22 21.70
N ILE A 33 -20.01 5.20 20.98
CA ILE A 33 -18.96 5.28 19.96
C ILE A 33 -19.44 6.29 18.92
N GLU A 34 -18.69 7.40 18.75
CA GLU A 34 -18.95 8.50 17.78
C GLU A 34 -19.83 9.70 18.24
N ASN A 35 -19.81 10.10 19.53
CA ASN A 35 -20.35 11.42 19.89
C ASN A 35 -19.26 12.52 19.94
N PRO A 36 -19.22 13.46 18.97
CA PRO A 36 -18.21 14.51 18.90
C PRO A 36 -18.27 15.51 20.07
N ASP A 37 -19.44 15.69 20.70
CA ASP A 37 -19.59 16.58 21.86
C ASP A 37 -18.83 16.03 23.08
N ILE A 38 -18.74 14.70 23.22
CA ILE A 38 -18.00 14.05 24.31
C ILE A 38 -16.51 14.29 24.13
N ALA A 39 -15.99 14.04 22.93
CA ALA A 39 -14.58 14.26 22.61
C ALA A 39 -14.19 15.74 22.78
N LYS A 40 -15.06 16.67 22.35
CA LYS A 40 -14.84 18.11 22.48
C LYS A 40 -14.78 18.56 23.94
N LEU A 41 -15.72 18.11 24.78
CA LEU A 41 -15.72 18.45 26.20
C LEU A 41 -14.53 17.80 26.93
N GLN A 42 -14.24 16.54 26.64
CA GLN A 42 -13.15 15.80 27.25
C GLN A 42 -11.79 16.43 26.94
N SER A 43 -11.52 16.71 25.67
CA SER A 43 -10.30 17.39 25.24
C SER A 43 -10.11 18.71 25.96
N ARG A 44 -11.19 19.50 26.09
CA ARG A 44 -11.07 20.81 26.74
C ARG A 44 -10.88 20.73 28.24
N VAL A 45 -11.60 19.85 28.94
CA VAL A 45 -11.45 19.67 30.39
C VAL A 45 -10.05 19.15 30.73
N GLU A 46 -9.47 18.30 29.89
CA GLU A 46 -8.11 17.77 30.07
C GLU A 46 -7.02 18.81 29.80
N GLY A 47 -7.21 19.67 28.78
CA GLY A 47 -6.36 20.84 28.55
C GLY A 47 -6.37 21.79 29.76
N LEU A 48 -7.56 22.06 30.30
CA LEU A 48 -7.72 22.88 31.50
C LEU A 48 -7.08 22.24 32.74
N ARG A 49 -7.20 20.91 32.92
CA ARG A 49 -6.52 20.17 34.01
C ARG A 49 -5.01 20.37 33.93
N THR A 50 -4.45 20.17 32.75
CA THR A 50 -3.01 20.29 32.49
C THR A 50 -2.51 21.71 32.76
N ALA A 51 -3.26 22.73 32.32
CA ALA A 51 -2.98 24.13 32.60
C ALA A 51 -2.94 24.41 34.12
N LEU A 52 -3.92 23.89 34.86
CA LEU A 52 -4.04 24.07 36.30
C LEU A 52 -2.97 23.31 37.08
N GLU A 53 -2.57 22.11 36.64
CA GLU A 53 -1.47 21.34 37.24
C GLU A 53 -0.11 22.03 37.08
N ALA A 54 0.15 22.58 35.88
CA ALA A 54 1.34 23.39 35.64
C ALA A 54 1.33 24.63 36.54
N THR A 55 0.19 25.31 36.64
CA THR A 55 0.00 26.47 37.52
C THR A 55 0.18 26.09 38.99
N GLN A 56 -0.31 24.93 39.44
CA GLN A 56 -0.16 24.44 40.80
C GLN A 56 1.30 24.17 41.15
N LYS A 57 2.02 23.41 40.32
CA LYS A 57 3.45 23.14 40.50
C LYS A 57 4.24 24.44 40.55
N PHE A 58 3.88 25.42 39.71
CA PHE A 58 4.50 26.73 39.73
C PHE A 58 4.26 27.46 41.06
N VAL A 59 3.01 27.52 41.52
CA VAL A 59 2.66 28.11 42.83
C VAL A 59 3.41 27.42 43.97
N GLU A 60 3.68 26.12 43.89
CA GLU A 60 4.35 25.35 44.95
C GLU A 60 5.91 25.41 44.89
N SER A 61 6.52 25.72 43.74
CA SER A 61 7.92 25.34 43.44
C SER A 61 9.08 26.27 43.89
N ARG A 62 8.90 27.50 44.39
CA ARG A 62 9.97 28.22 45.17
C ARG A 62 9.54 29.56 45.80
N ASP A 63 10.37 29.99 46.75
CA ASP A 63 10.22 31.07 47.73
C ASP A 63 10.09 32.49 47.14
N GLY A 64 9.24 33.31 47.79
CA GLY A 64 9.51 34.73 47.94
C GLY A 64 8.67 35.77 47.17
N GLN A 65 8.01 35.45 46.05
CA GLN A 65 7.13 36.41 45.38
C GLN A 65 5.65 36.13 45.68
N LYS A 66 4.96 37.12 46.25
CA LYS A 66 3.49 37.13 46.34
C LYS A 66 2.95 37.25 44.91
N LEU A 67 2.21 36.24 44.42
CA LEU A 67 1.29 36.48 43.32
C LEU A 67 0.22 37.45 43.83
N GLU A 68 0.19 38.67 43.31
CA GLU A 68 -0.97 39.55 43.49
C GLU A 68 -2.13 38.97 42.69
N VAL A 69 -2.90 38.10 43.34
CA VAL A 69 -4.10 37.52 42.73
C VAL A 69 -5.22 38.55 42.83
N SER A 70 -5.67 39.07 41.70
CA SER A 70 -6.84 39.95 41.69
C SER A 70 -8.09 39.19 42.16
N GLN A 71 -9.03 39.89 42.81
CA GLN A 71 -10.32 39.32 43.20
C GLN A 71 -11.06 38.72 41.99
N GLU A 72 -10.87 39.32 40.81
CA GLU A 72 -11.40 38.84 39.53
C GLU A 72 -10.87 37.43 39.16
N THR A 73 -9.59 37.15 39.43
CA THR A 73 -9.00 35.82 39.19
C THR A 73 -9.55 34.79 40.16
N LEU A 74 -9.73 35.17 41.44
CA LEU A 74 -10.35 34.29 42.44
C LEU A 74 -11.82 33.97 42.10
N ASP A 75 -12.56 34.96 41.60
CA ASP A 75 -13.95 34.77 41.17
C ASP A 75 -14.04 33.84 39.95
N VAL A 76 -13.10 33.95 39.00
CA VAL A 76 -12.98 33.04 37.86
C VAL A 76 -12.69 31.61 38.32
N ILE A 77 -11.75 31.40 39.25
CA ILE A 77 -11.42 30.08 39.82
C ILE A 77 -12.65 29.47 40.51
N ASN A 78 -13.39 30.25 41.30
CA ASN A 78 -14.60 29.77 41.98
C ASN A 78 -15.72 29.42 40.99
N ASN A 79 -15.90 30.21 39.94
CA ASN A 79 -16.88 29.95 38.89
C ASN A 79 -16.51 28.72 38.04
N CYS A 80 -15.22 28.53 37.77
CA CYS A 80 -14.71 27.33 37.11
C CYS A 80 -15.05 26.06 37.91
N ASN A 81 -14.78 26.09 39.22
CA ASN A 81 -15.13 24.97 40.11
C ASN A 81 -16.64 24.69 40.14
N LYS A 82 -17.49 25.72 40.24
CA LYS A 82 -18.96 25.58 40.19
C LYS A 82 -19.45 24.98 38.87
N ASN A 83 -18.86 25.36 37.74
CA ASN A 83 -19.25 24.81 36.44
C ASN A 83 -18.81 23.35 36.31
N LEU A 84 -17.58 23.00 36.71
CA LEU A 84 -17.10 21.62 36.67
C LEU A 84 -17.89 20.71 37.61
N SER A 85 -18.26 21.17 38.80
CA SER A 85 -19.13 20.40 39.70
C SER A 85 -20.54 20.21 39.15
N THR A 86 -21.08 21.20 38.42
CA THR A 86 -22.37 21.07 37.72
C THR A 86 -22.30 20.04 36.60
N ILE A 87 -21.20 20.03 35.83
CA ILE A 87 -20.97 19.05 34.76
C ILE A 87 -20.90 17.65 35.36
N LYS A 88 -20.09 17.47 36.41
CA LYS A 88 -19.95 16.20 37.12
C LYS A 88 -21.31 15.69 37.62
N LYS A 89 -22.06 16.52 38.35
CA LYS A 89 -23.36 16.15 38.92
C LYS A 89 -24.35 15.66 37.86
N LYS A 90 -24.43 16.36 36.71
CA LYS A 90 -25.31 15.94 35.61
C LYS A 90 -24.88 14.64 34.93
N LEU A 91 -23.58 14.39 34.81
CA LEU A 91 -23.06 13.13 34.26
C LEU A 91 -23.34 11.95 35.20
N GLU A 92 -23.27 12.17 36.51
CA GLU A 92 -23.56 11.18 37.56
C GLU A 92 -25.07 10.93 37.75
N GLU A 93 -25.91 11.97 37.80
CA GLU A 93 -27.38 11.85 37.95
C GLU A 93 -28.02 10.99 36.84
N ASN A 94 -27.50 11.10 35.61
CA ASN A 94 -27.99 10.31 34.48
C ASN A 94 -27.44 8.86 34.45
N LYS A 95 -26.36 8.60 35.21
CA LYS A 95 -25.80 7.27 35.46
C LYS A 95 -26.65 6.53 36.50
N GLU A 96 -27.02 7.21 37.59
CA GLU A 96 -27.89 6.67 38.65
C GLU A 96 -29.35 6.51 38.21
N GLY A 97 -29.88 7.41 37.37
CA GLY A 97 -31.24 7.30 36.83
C GLY A 97 -31.51 6.03 36.00
N ASN A 98 -30.46 5.40 35.46
CA ASN A 98 -30.54 4.16 34.67
C ASN A 98 -30.20 2.89 35.46
N LEU A 99 -29.83 2.99 36.75
CA LEU A 99 -29.41 1.84 37.57
C LEU A 99 -30.58 0.97 38.12
N LEU A 100 -31.84 1.24 37.72
CA LEU A 100 -33.02 0.49 38.16
C LEU A 100 -33.90 -0.16 37.07
N ARG A 101 -33.39 -0.41 35.85
CA ARG A 101 -34.02 -1.39 34.93
C ARG A 101 -33.01 -2.38 34.35
N ARG A 102 -33.02 -3.57 34.95
CA ARG A 102 -32.23 -4.76 34.64
C ARG A 102 -32.40 -5.25 33.19
N LEU A 103 -31.27 -5.71 32.62
CA LEU A 103 -31.13 -6.81 31.64
C LEU A 103 -31.60 -6.53 30.21
N SER A 104 -30.87 -5.67 29.50
CA SER A 104 -30.40 -5.88 28.11
C SER A 104 -29.39 -4.77 27.77
N THR A 105 -28.51 -5.02 26.81
CA THR A 105 -27.46 -4.10 26.30
C THR A 105 -27.99 -2.68 26.06
N HIS A 106 -27.73 -1.74 26.96
CA HIS A 106 -28.13 -0.34 26.81
C HIS A 106 -26.91 0.59 26.91
N THR A 107 -26.60 1.20 25.76
CA THR A 107 -25.78 2.40 25.57
C THR A 107 -26.19 3.52 26.54
N LEU A 108 -25.24 4.04 27.33
CA LEU A 108 -25.43 5.26 28.13
C LEU A 108 -25.80 6.42 27.20
N LYS A 109 -27.00 7.00 27.38
CA LYS A 109 -27.47 8.10 26.53
C LYS A 109 -26.88 9.44 27.00
N TRP A 110 -26.23 10.16 26.09
CA TRP A 110 -25.63 11.46 26.37
C TRP A 110 -26.68 12.48 26.89
N PRO A 111 -26.47 13.13 28.05
CA PRO A 111 -27.50 13.99 28.69
C PRO A 111 -27.66 15.38 28.10
N TRP A 112 -26.78 15.80 27.19
CA TRP A 112 -26.65 17.21 26.78
C TRP A 112 -27.06 17.43 25.33
N LYS A 113 -27.56 18.63 25.03
CA LYS A 113 -27.66 19.12 23.64
C LYS A 113 -26.33 19.76 23.23
N SER A 114 -25.90 19.59 21.98
CA SER A 114 -24.61 20.09 21.46
C SER A 114 -24.39 21.59 21.74
N GLU A 115 -25.42 22.44 21.56
CA GLU A 115 -25.33 23.88 21.87
C GLU A 115 -25.02 24.18 23.36
N GLN A 116 -25.45 23.30 24.28
CA GLN A 116 -25.12 23.43 25.71
C GLN A 116 -23.66 23.07 25.97
N VAL A 117 -23.14 22.07 25.26
CA VAL A 117 -21.74 21.64 25.36
C VAL A 117 -20.83 22.74 24.80
N ASP A 118 -21.19 23.34 23.67
CA ASP A 118 -20.44 24.46 23.08
C ASP A 118 -20.34 25.65 24.03
N LYS A 119 -21.46 26.02 24.68
CA LYS A 119 -21.48 27.10 25.68
C LYS A 119 -20.60 26.79 26.88
N ILE A 120 -20.51 25.52 27.29
CA ILE A 120 -19.64 25.10 28.39
C ILE A 120 -18.18 25.15 27.97
N VAL A 121 -17.83 24.58 26.82
CA VAL A 121 -16.46 24.58 26.26
C VAL A 121 -15.96 26.02 26.13
N SER A 122 -16.76 26.92 25.56
CA SER A 122 -16.42 28.34 25.40
C SER A 122 -16.16 29.06 26.75
N ARG A 123 -16.85 28.63 27.82
CA ARG A 123 -16.62 29.19 29.16
C ARG A 123 -15.34 28.65 29.78
N LEU A 124 -15.05 27.36 29.61
CA LEU A 124 -13.79 26.75 30.05
C LEU A 124 -12.60 27.36 29.29
N ASP A 125 -12.76 27.63 27.99
CA ASP A 125 -11.79 28.37 27.17
C ASP A 125 -11.41 29.71 27.81
N ARG A 126 -12.44 30.50 28.13
CA ARG A 126 -12.26 31.82 28.72
C ARG A 126 -11.62 31.76 30.11
N TYR A 127 -11.95 30.75 30.93
CA TYR A 127 -11.33 30.60 32.25
C TYR A 127 -9.84 30.27 32.15
N GLU A 128 -9.45 29.36 31.26
CA GLU A 128 -8.04 29.03 31.04
C GLU A 128 -7.24 30.24 30.55
N GLN A 129 -7.79 31.01 29.60
CA GLN A 129 -7.14 32.22 29.11
C GLN A 129 -6.91 33.25 30.22
N ILE A 130 -7.91 33.49 31.07
CA ILE A 130 -7.79 34.44 32.18
C ILE A 130 -6.79 33.94 33.23
N ILE A 131 -6.82 32.65 33.58
CA ILE A 131 -5.87 32.04 34.53
C ILE A 131 -4.44 32.13 33.98
N THR A 132 -4.26 31.90 32.67
CA THR A 132 -2.95 32.01 32.01
C THR A 132 -2.48 33.46 31.94
N LEU A 133 -3.38 34.42 31.65
CA LEU A 133 -3.05 35.85 31.64
C LEU A 133 -2.74 36.42 33.03
N ALA A 134 -3.24 35.82 34.11
CA ALA A 134 -2.90 36.24 35.47
C ALA A 134 -1.43 35.92 35.86
N LEU A 135 -0.72 35.10 35.08
CA LEU A 135 0.68 34.74 35.29
C LEU A 135 1.64 35.78 34.65
N GLN A 136 2.85 35.95 35.21
CA GLN A 136 3.87 36.85 34.64
C GLN A 136 4.40 36.34 33.28
N PRO A 137 4.98 37.20 32.41
CA PRO A 137 5.31 36.83 31.02
C PRO A 137 6.23 35.62 30.84
N ASP A 138 7.22 35.47 31.72
CA ASP A 138 8.13 34.32 31.80
C ASP A 138 7.39 33.04 32.20
N GLN A 139 6.43 33.16 33.12
CA GLN A 139 5.59 32.07 33.62
C GLN A 139 4.54 31.62 32.59
N ARG A 140 4.03 32.56 31.77
CA ARG A 140 3.10 32.27 30.67
C ARG A 140 3.73 31.36 29.64
N SER A 141 5.02 31.52 29.33
CA SER A 141 5.70 30.71 28.31
C SER A 141 5.79 29.23 28.70
N GLU A 142 6.06 28.94 29.99
CA GLU A 142 6.18 27.56 30.47
C GLU A 142 4.81 26.86 30.54
N VAL A 143 3.78 27.56 31.02
CA VAL A 143 2.41 27.05 31.04
C VAL A 143 1.85 26.87 29.63
N LEU A 144 2.05 27.84 28.72
CA LEU A 144 1.63 27.72 27.33
C LEU A 144 2.36 26.58 26.60
N SER A 145 3.65 26.36 26.85
CA SER A 145 4.38 25.22 26.27
C SER A 145 3.83 23.87 26.74
N THR A 146 3.35 23.80 27.99
CA THR A 146 2.78 22.58 28.56
C THR A 146 1.35 22.36 28.09
N ILE A 147 0.56 23.43 27.91
CA ILE A 147 -0.78 23.40 27.32
C ILE A 147 -0.71 23.04 25.84
N VAL A 148 0.21 23.62 25.08
CA VAL A 148 0.44 23.26 23.67
C VAL A 148 0.85 21.80 23.57
N ARG A 149 1.83 21.34 24.37
CA ARG A 149 2.19 19.92 24.44
C ARG A 149 1.04 19.01 24.89
N GLY A 150 0.16 19.47 25.78
CA GLY A 150 -1.02 18.73 26.25
C GLY A 150 -2.17 18.69 25.25
N LEU A 151 -2.41 19.77 24.51
CA LEU A 151 -3.40 19.88 23.43
C LEU A 151 -2.92 19.19 22.15
N ASP A 152 -1.61 19.21 21.89
CA ASP A 152 -0.96 18.39 20.89
C ASP A 152 -1.18 16.92 21.25
N ASN A 153 -0.95 16.50 22.51
CA ASN A 153 -1.23 15.12 22.92
C ASN A 153 -2.70 14.68 22.79
N VAL A 154 -3.68 15.59 22.74
CA VAL A 154 -5.10 15.25 22.52
C VAL A 154 -5.52 15.36 21.04
N SER A 155 -4.92 16.27 20.27
CA SER A 155 -5.09 16.32 18.81
C SER A 155 -4.34 15.18 18.10
N HIS A 156 -3.30 14.66 18.76
CA HIS A 156 -2.52 13.49 18.36
C HIS A 156 -3.05 12.18 18.95
N GLN A 157 -4.16 12.17 19.70
CA GLN A 157 -4.76 10.91 20.16
C GLN A 157 -5.40 10.06 19.04
N HIS A 158 -5.35 10.53 17.79
CA HIS A 158 -5.55 9.68 16.61
C HIS A 158 -4.35 9.56 15.65
N LEU A 159 -3.19 10.18 15.95
CA LEU A 159 -1.92 10.00 15.22
C LEU A 159 -0.75 10.57 16.05
N ASP A 160 -0.38 9.90 17.15
CA ASP A 160 1.01 9.71 17.60
C ASP A 160 1.08 8.93 18.94
N ILE A 161 1.23 7.61 18.82
CA ILE A 161 1.98 6.80 19.80
C ILE A 161 3.39 6.49 19.22
N ALA A 162 3.84 7.21 18.19
CA ALA A 162 5.07 6.90 17.46
C ALA A 162 6.15 7.98 17.54
N SER A 163 6.22 8.80 18.60
CA SER A 163 7.44 9.57 18.86
C SER A 163 8.38 8.76 19.77
N ARG A 164 9.35 8.10 19.11
CA ARG A 164 10.51 7.32 19.59
C ARG A 164 10.42 5.79 19.58
N ILE A 165 9.45 5.19 18.90
CA ILE A 165 9.55 3.76 18.55
C ILE A 165 10.00 3.68 17.08
N GLY A 166 11.20 3.16 16.85
CA GLY A 166 11.75 2.86 15.54
C GLY A 166 10.84 1.92 14.76
N CYS A 167 10.70 2.17 13.46
CA CYS A 167 9.89 1.34 12.59
C CYS A 167 10.62 0.03 12.28
N PHE A 168 10.01 -1.12 12.56
CA PHE A 168 10.55 -2.43 12.19
C PHE A 168 9.78 -2.99 11.00
N SER A 169 10.37 -2.88 9.80
CA SER A 169 9.80 -3.38 8.55
C SER A 169 10.69 -4.47 7.97
N VAL A 170 10.44 -5.72 8.39
CA VAL A 170 11.18 -6.90 7.94
C VAL A 170 10.16 -8.01 7.60
N PRO A 171 10.14 -8.55 6.36
CA PRO A 171 9.09 -9.45 5.90
C PRO A 171 9.33 -10.92 6.29
N PHE A 172 10.23 -11.21 7.24
CA PHE A 172 10.61 -12.58 7.63
C PHE A 172 10.28 -12.86 9.09
N LEU A 173 9.84 -14.09 9.37
CA LEU A 173 9.72 -14.59 10.73
C LEU A 173 11.07 -15.06 11.26
N SER A 174 11.28 -14.90 12.57
CA SER A 174 12.49 -15.40 13.25
C SER A 174 12.61 -16.92 13.07
N ASN A 175 13.82 -17.36 12.71
CA ASN A 175 14.09 -18.77 12.49
C ASN A 175 14.43 -19.46 13.83
N PRO A 176 13.56 -20.32 14.37
CA PRO A 176 13.77 -20.93 15.69
C PRO A 176 14.93 -21.94 15.71
N ASN A 177 15.39 -22.40 14.55
CA ASN A 177 16.51 -23.33 14.41
C ASN A 177 17.79 -22.63 13.95
N PHE A 178 17.83 -21.29 14.02
CA PHE A 178 19.00 -20.51 13.67
C PHE A 178 20.21 -20.89 14.54
N ILE A 179 21.35 -21.14 13.90
CA ILE A 179 22.61 -21.37 14.60
C ILE A 179 23.43 -20.09 14.58
N ASN A 180 23.62 -19.52 15.76
CA ASN A 180 24.40 -18.30 15.95
C ASN A 180 25.88 -18.50 15.53
N ARG A 181 26.38 -17.60 14.68
CA ARG A 181 27.79 -17.44 14.30
C ARG A 181 28.35 -16.19 14.98
N PRO A 182 28.92 -16.31 16.20
CA PRO A 182 29.25 -15.15 17.04
C PRO A 182 30.34 -14.26 16.43
N GLU A 183 31.25 -14.83 15.64
CA GLU A 183 32.33 -14.10 14.97
C GLU A 183 31.78 -13.08 13.96
N ILE A 184 30.84 -13.51 13.12
CA ILE A 184 30.17 -12.65 12.12
C ILE A 184 29.37 -11.55 12.82
N LEU A 185 28.57 -11.90 13.82
CA LEU A 185 27.76 -10.91 14.55
C LEU A 185 28.62 -9.90 15.31
N LYS A 186 29.74 -10.34 15.88
CA LYS A 186 30.70 -9.45 16.55
C LYS A 186 31.29 -8.47 15.53
N TRP A 187 31.73 -8.97 14.38
CA TRP A 187 32.24 -8.13 13.30
C TRP A 187 31.19 -7.13 12.81
N MET A 188 29.95 -7.57 12.51
CA MET A 188 28.87 -6.68 12.07
C MET A 188 28.59 -5.57 13.08
N LYS A 189 28.61 -5.91 14.37
CA LYS A 189 28.43 -4.94 15.44
C LYS A 189 29.59 -3.93 15.50
N GLU A 190 30.83 -4.40 15.41
CA GLU A 190 32.01 -3.53 15.38
C GLU A 190 31.98 -2.56 14.20
N GLN A 191 31.57 -3.03 13.02
CA GLN A 191 31.42 -2.17 11.84
C GLN A 191 30.30 -1.15 12.01
N HIS A 192 29.14 -1.56 12.55
CA HIS A 192 28.03 -0.65 12.84
C HIS A 192 28.42 0.42 13.87
N ASP A 193 29.05 0.02 14.97
CA ASP A 193 29.52 0.93 16.04
C ASP A 193 30.62 1.89 15.52
N SER A 194 31.43 1.45 14.54
CA SER A 194 32.47 2.27 13.91
C SER A 194 31.95 3.31 12.90
N HIS A 195 30.63 3.34 12.64
CA HIS A 195 29.98 4.24 11.67
C HIS A 195 30.51 4.06 10.24
N ALA A 196 30.82 2.82 9.83
CA ALA A 196 31.30 2.50 8.47
C ALA A 196 30.31 2.93 7.36
N GLY A 197 29.06 3.24 7.70
CA GLY A 197 28.01 3.72 6.80
C GLY A 197 27.41 2.61 5.92
N ARG A 198 28.26 1.79 5.30
CA ARG A 198 27.87 0.64 4.46
C ARG A 198 28.73 -0.59 4.77
N ILE A 199 28.09 -1.74 4.95
CA ILE A 199 28.75 -3.03 5.20
C ILE A 199 28.20 -4.09 4.23
N ALA A 200 29.01 -5.08 3.86
CA ALA A 200 28.58 -6.18 2.99
C ALA A 200 28.89 -7.56 3.57
N LEU A 201 27.91 -8.45 3.48
CA LEU A 201 28.09 -9.89 3.63
C LEU A 201 28.15 -10.51 2.23
N VAL A 202 29.35 -10.90 1.82
CA VAL A 202 29.62 -11.50 0.51
C VAL A 202 29.82 -13.00 0.70
N GLY A 203 29.31 -13.83 -0.19
CA GLY A 203 29.58 -15.26 -0.12
C GLY A 203 28.61 -16.10 -0.95
N LYS A 204 28.84 -17.40 -0.98
CA LYS A 204 28.04 -18.34 -1.79
C LYS A 204 26.58 -18.43 -1.33
N ASP A 205 25.70 -18.87 -2.22
CA ASP A 205 24.28 -19.02 -1.91
C ASP A 205 23.98 -20.21 -1.02
N GLY A 206 22.94 -20.08 -0.19
CA GLY A 206 22.58 -21.09 0.80
C GLY A 206 23.42 -21.10 2.08
N LEU A 207 24.47 -20.27 2.18
CA LEU A 207 25.31 -20.12 3.39
C LEU A 207 24.67 -19.30 4.52
N GLY A 208 23.50 -18.72 4.27
CA GLY A 208 22.71 -18.04 5.31
C GLY A 208 23.05 -16.56 5.52
N LYS A 209 23.56 -15.86 4.49
CA LYS A 209 23.82 -14.40 4.52
C LYS A 209 22.59 -13.61 4.99
N SER A 210 21.45 -13.81 4.34
CA SER A 210 20.16 -13.18 4.69
C SER A 210 19.70 -13.56 6.10
N GLN A 211 19.97 -14.79 6.55
CA GLN A 211 19.64 -15.22 7.92
C GLN A 211 20.54 -14.53 8.97
N MET A 212 21.82 -14.28 8.68
CA MET A 212 22.71 -13.49 9.55
C MET A 212 22.22 -12.04 9.64
N ALA A 213 21.87 -11.43 8.50
CA ALA A 213 21.34 -10.07 8.45
C ALA A 213 20.02 -9.95 9.23
N LEU A 214 19.09 -10.89 9.05
CA LEU A 214 17.83 -10.97 9.80
C LEU A 214 18.08 -11.08 11.31
N HIS A 215 18.97 -11.97 11.74
CA HIS A 215 19.26 -12.12 13.16
C HIS A 215 19.92 -10.87 13.76
N PHE A 216 20.74 -10.15 12.99
CA PHE A 216 21.28 -8.86 13.40
C PHE A 216 20.18 -7.81 13.53
N ALA A 217 19.26 -7.74 12.54
CA ALA A 217 18.09 -6.86 12.54
C ALA A 217 17.21 -7.02 13.78
N GLU A 218 16.84 -8.27 14.09
CA GLU A 218 16.06 -8.63 15.29
C GLU A 218 16.77 -8.14 16.57
N ARG A 219 18.08 -8.36 16.66
CA ARG A 219 18.86 -7.94 17.82
C ARG A 219 18.96 -6.43 17.99
N MET A 220 18.93 -5.67 16.89
CA MET A 220 18.88 -4.22 16.94
C MET A 220 17.53 -3.74 17.42
N ASN A 221 16.45 -4.33 16.90
CA ASN A 221 15.10 -4.03 17.35
C ASN A 221 14.89 -4.36 18.84
N ASP A 222 15.40 -5.50 19.33
CA ASP A 222 15.29 -5.92 20.74
C ASP A 222 16.08 -5.03 21.71
N LYS A 223 17.20 -4.46 21.26
CA LYS A 223 18.12 -3.69 22.13
C LYS A 223 17.89 -2.19 22.06
N ASN A 224 17.43 -1.69 20.92
CA ASN A 224 17.23 -0.28 20.67
C ASN A 224 15.91 -0.07 19.93
N HIS A 225 14.83 0.01 20.69
CA HIS A 225 13.50 0.30 20.16
C HIS A 225 13.38 1.69 19.55
N GLU A 226 14.38 2.57 19.63
CA GLU A 226 14.39 3.87 18.94
C GLU A 226 15.00 3.77 17.53
N CYS A 227 15.63 2.65 17.17
CA CYS A 227 16.26 2.44 15.87
C CYS A 227 15.29 1.81 14.86
N SER A 228 15.10 2.46 13.70
CA SER A 228 14.27 1.91 12.63
C SER A 228 15.04 0.89 11.80
N VAL A 229 14.46 -0.26 11.52
CA VAL A 229 15.07 -1.32 10.71
C VAL A 229 14.20 -1.61 9.49
N PHE A 230 14.79 -1.51 8.30
CA PHE A 230 14.10 -1.66 7.03
C PHE A 230 14.73 -2.77 6.19
N TRP A 231 13.91 -3.62 5.60
CA TRP A 231 14.34 -4.65 4.65
C TRP A 231 13.94 -4.29 3.23
N ILE A 232 14.90 -4.35 2.30
CA ILE A 232 14.72 -4.04 0.89
C ILE A 232 15.20 -5.23 0.06
N ASP A 233 14.34 -5.69 -0.86
CA ASP A 233 14.70 -6.75 -1.81
C ASP A 233 15.45 -6.14 -3.00
N GLY A 234 16.74 -6.47 -3.11
CA GLY A 234 17.64 -6.04 -4.16
C GLY A 234 17.83 -7.05 -5.29
N SER A 235 17.02 -8.10 -5.38
CA SER A 235 17.15 -9.16 -6.40
C SER A 235 16.95 -8.69 -7.83
N SER A 236 16.23 -7.60 -8.04
CA SER A 236 16.05 -6.96 -9.35
C SER A 236 15.72 -5.49 -9.18
N LYS A 237 15.96 -4.68 -10.22
CA LYS A 237 15.53 -3.26 -10.25
C LYS A 237 14.04 -3.09 -9.93
N ILE A 238 13.23 -4.04 -10.40
CA ILE A 238 11.78 -4.09 -10.18
C ILE A 238 11.44 -4.27 -8.69
N MET A 239 12.11 -5.21 -8.01
CA MET A 239 11.88 -5.47 -6.59
C MET A 239 12.38 -4.33 -5.73
N LEU A 240 13.53 -3.76 -6.09
CA LEU A 240 14.07 -2.57 -5.45
C LEU A 240 13.04 -1.43 -5.45
N GLU A 241 12.52 -1.06 -6.63
CA GLU A 241 11.50 -0.01 -6.77
C GLU A 241 10.22 -0.32 -5.99
N HIS A 242 9.81 -1.59 -5.95
CA HIS A 242 8.63 -2.02 -5.20
C HIS A 242 8.85 -1.90 -3.69
N SER A 243 9.95 -2.43 -3.16
CA SER A 243 10.30 -2.35 -1.74
C SER A 243 10.43 -0.91 -1.26
N PHE A 244 11.07 -0.03 -2.04
CA PHE A 244 11.15 1.39 -1.70
C PHE A 244 9.78 2.09 -1.73
N ARG A 245 8.89 1.72 -2.65
CA ARG A 245 7.51 2.24 -2.66
C ARG A 245 6.72 1.76 -1.44
N SER A 246 6.80 0.47 -1.12
CA SER A 246 6.14 -0.09 0.07
C SER A 246 6.68 0.56 1.35
N LEU A 247 7.99 0.83 1.41
CA LEU A 247 8.60 1.57 2.51
C LEU A 247 8.11 3.02 2.59
N ALA A 248 7.99 3.73 1.46
CA ALA A 248 7.42 5.09 1.43
C ALA A 248 5.96 5.12 1.90
N ASP A 249 5.18 4.09 1.58
CA ASP A 249 3.81 3.89 2.07
C ASP A 249 3.78 3.60 3.58
N THR A 250 4.65 2.71 4.05
CA THR A 250 4.79 2.37 5.48
C THR A 250 5.17 3.60 6.32
N LEU A 251 6.10 4.42 5.82
CA LEU A 251 6.54 5.66 6.45
C LEU A 251 5.58 6.83 6.21
N GLN A 252 4.50 6.62 5.43
CA GLN A 252 3.52 7.64 5.06
C GLN A 252 4.13 8.93 4.49
N LEU A 253 5.19 8.81 3.68
CA LEU A 253 5.93 9.96 3.18
C LEU A 253 5.06 10.86 2.28
N PRO A 254 5.18 12.20 2.38
CA PRO A 254 4.48 13.12 1.49
C PRO A 254 4.97 12.95 0.04
N GLY A 255 4.05 13.01 -0.93
CA GLY A 255 4.38 12.85 -2.35
C GLY A 255 4.61 11.41 -2.83
N ARG A 256 4.51 10.40 -1.95
CA ARG A 256 4.69 8.96 -2.29
C ARG A 256 3.75 8.42 -3.38
N HIS A 257 2.60 9.05 -3.55
CA HIS A 257 1.61 8.68 -4.56
C HIS A 257 1.71 9.53 -5.84
N ALA A 258 2.68 10.43 -5.95
CA ALA A 258 2.84 11.23 -7.15
C ALA A 258 3.33 10.36 -8.33
N PRO A 259 2.90 10.64 -9.57
CA PRO A 259 3.06 9.74 -10.72
C PRO A 259 4.51 9.52 -11.13
N LYS A 260 5.30 10.60 -10.99
CA LYS A 260 6.74 10.67 -11.27
C LYS A 260 7.57 10.66 -10.00
N ALA A 261 6.98 10.31 -8.85
CA ALA A 261 7.72 10.19 -7.60
C ALA A 261 8.77 9.09 -7.74
N ASN A 262 10.04 9.47 -7.63
CA ASN A 262 11.12 8.53 -7.44
C ASN A 262 11.09 8.08 -5.97
N SER A 263 10.49 6.92 -5.71
CA SER A 263 10.34 6.36 -4.36
C SER A 263 11.69 6.13 -3.67
N LEU A 264 12.75 5.82 -4.42
CA LEU A 264 14.11 5.74 -3.86
C LEU A 264 14.57 7.09 -3.32
N LEU A 265 14.45 8.15 -4.12
CA LEU A 265 14.84 9.50 -3.70
C LEU A 265 14.01 9.98 -2.51
N LEU A 266 12.69 9.78 -2.51
CA LEU A 266 11.83 10.18 -1.40
C LEU A 266 12.23 9.54 -0.07
N VAL A 267 12.48 8.22 -0.09
CA VAL A 267 12.91 7.49 1.10
C VAL A 267 14.32 7.89 1.51
N SER A 268 15.24 8.01 0.55
CA SER A 268 16.63 8.41 0.80
C SER A 268 16.71 9.81 1.42
N ASP A 269 15.98 10.79 0.86
CA ASP A 269 15.88 12.14 1.38
C ASP A 269 15.33 12.17 2.79
N TRP A 270 14.29 11.36 3.08
CA TRP A 270 13.72 11.26 4.40
C TRP A 270 14.70 10.65 5.42
N LEU A 271 15.37 9.55 5.07
CA LEU A 271 16.38 8.90 5.92
C LEU A 271 17.62 9.78 6.16
N ASN A 272 17.83 10.79 5.31
CA ASN A 272 18.86 11.80 5.46
C ASN A 272 18.40 13.04 6.29
N LYS A 273 17.20 13.05 6.88
CA LYS A 273 16.76 14.11 7.84
C LYS A 273 17.08 13.72 9.29
N GLU A 274 17.15 14.70 10.18
CA GLU A 274 17.35 14.45 11.63
C GLU A 274 16.13 13.78 12.27
N GLU A 275 14.94 14.05 11.73
CA GLU A 275 13.65 13.52 12.18
C GLU A 275 13.53 11.99 12.03
N ALA A 276 14.31 11.37 11.14
CA ALA A 276 14.27 9.94 10.88
C ALA A 276 14.95 9.08 11.98
N GLY A 277 15.75 9.71 12.86
CA GLY A 277 16.48 9.00 13.91
C GLY A 277 17.54 8.02 13.39
N PRO A 278 18.07 7.13 14.25
CA PRO A 278 19.01 6.10 13.85
C PRO A 278 18.29 4.99 13.06
N TRP A 279 18.89 4.52 11.98
CA TRP A 279 18.27 3.48 11.15
C TRP A 279 19.27 2.45 10.61
N VAL A 280 18.77 1.24 10.35
CA VAL A 280 19.48 0.17 9.67
C VAL A 280 18.66 -0.26 8.45
N MET A 281 19.26 -0.24 7.26
CA MET A 281 18.64 -0.73 6.04
C MET A 281 19.38 -1.97 5.56
N ILE A 282 18.65 -3.05 5.32
CA ILE A 282 19.19 -4.30 4.78
C ILE A 282 18.76 -4.41 3.33
N LEU A 283 19.73 -4.40 2.43
CA LEU A 283 19.55 -4.61 1.00
C LEU A 283 19.94 -6.06 0.68
N ASP A 284 18.95 -6.93 0.51
CA ASP A 284 19.14 -8.36 0.40
C ASP A 284 19.21 -8.86 -1.05
N ASN A 285 20.07 -9.84 -1.31
CA ASN A 285 20.24 -10.56 -2.57
C ASN A 285 20.54 -9.65 -3.78
N VAL A 286 21.49 -8.75 -3.64
CA VAL A 286 21.82 -7.80 -4.71
C VAL A 286 22.57 -8.48 -5.86
N GLU A 287 22.05 -8.33 -7.08
CA GLU A 287 22.64 -8.84 -8.34
C GLU A 287 23.27 -7.73 -9.20
N GLU A 288 24.15 -8.09 -10.14
CA GLU A 288 24.89 -7.16 -11.01
C GLU A 288 23.98 -6.36 -11.96
N ASN A 289 22.98 -7.03 -12.53
CA ASN A 289 22.01 -6.49 -13.48
C ASN A 289 21.08 -5.39 -12.91
N VAL A 290 21.03 -5.23 -11.57
CA VAL A 290 20.26 -4.18 -10.91
C VAL A 290 20.82 -2.80 -11.23
N PHE A 291 22.12 -2.73 -11.56
CA PHE A 291 22.88 -1.48 -11.73
C PHE A 291 23.22 -1.14 -13.19
N ASP A 292 22.95 -2.06 -14.13
CA ASP A 292 23.19 -1.86 -15.57
C ASP A 292 21.96 -1.22 -16.24
N SER A 293 21.75 0.09 -16.03
CA SER A 293 20.95 0.88 -16.98
C SER A 293 21.87 1.71 -17.85
N LYS A 294 21.88 1.41 -19.15
CA LYS A 294 22.57 2.20 -20.18
C LYS A 294 21.98 3.62 -20.38
N ASP A 295 20.92 3.98 -19.66
CA ASP A 295 20.07 5.16 -19.93
C ASP A 295 19.97 6.18 -18.77
N ASP A 296 20.79 6.13 -17.72
CA ASP A 296 20.82 7.20 -16.71
C ASP A 296 22.25 7.46 -16.18
N ASP A 297 22.71 8.72 -16.27
CA ASP A 297 24.03 9.19 -15.82
C ASP A 297 24.25 9.16 -14.29
N THR A 298 23.27 8.66 -13.52
CA THR A 298 23.33 8.65 -12.04
C THR A 298 23.47 7.22 -11.52
N ARG A 299 24.58 6.90 -10.86
CA ARG A 299 24.78 5.58 -10.26
C ARG A 299 23.79 5.40 -9.11
N LEU A 300 22.99 4.34 -9.10
CA LEU A 300 22.03 4.01 -8.03
C LEU A 300 22.66 4.03 -6.61
N ALA A 301 23.97 3.74 -6.50
CA ALA A 301 24.74 3.86 -5.26
C ALA A 301 24.76 5.28 -4.66
N GLU A 302 24.59 6.32 -5.49
CA GLU A 302 24.48 7.73 -5.10
C GLU A 302 23.07 8.10 -4.62
N LEU A 303 22.06 7.31 -5.03
CA LEU A 303 20.66 7.48 -4.61
C LEU A 303 20.37 6.81 -3.26
N LEU A 304 21.22 5.88 -2.81
CA LEU A 304 21.09 5.22 -1.51
C LEU A 304 21.51 6.15 -0.35
N PRO A 305 20.81 6.10 0.80
CA PRO A 305 21.08 6.99 1.92
C PRO A 305 22.48 6.79 2.50
N SER A 306 23.12 7.89 2.93
CA SER A 306 24.55 7.93 3.31
C SER A 306 24.83 8.65 4.63
N ARG A 307 23.79 8.92 5.42
CA ARG A 307 23.93 9.61 6.71
C ARG A 307 24.77 8.82 7.72
N ARG A 308 25.53 9.55 8.56
CA ARG A 308 26.35 8.97 9.64
C ARG A 308 25.56 8.25 10.72
N THR A 309 24.29 8.61 10.92
CA THR A 309 23.40 7.97 11.91
C THR A 309 22.70 6.72 11.38
N GLY A 310 22.94 6.36 10.11
CA GLY A 310 22.37 5.21 9.44
C GLY A 310 23.41 4.16 9.06
N CYS A 311 22.97 2.91 8.90
CA CYS A 311 23.82 1.81 8.45
C CYS A 311 23.12 1.01 7.34
N LEU A 312 23.78 0.88 6.19
CA LEU A 312 23.33 0.04 5.09
C LEU A 312 24.07 -1.31 5.14
N ILE A 313 23.32 -2.41 5.21
CA ILE A 313 23.83 -3.78 5.19
C ILE A 313 23.46 -4.40 3.85
N VAL A 314 24.44 -4.85 3.08
CA VAL A 314 24.24 -5.48 1.77
C VAL A 314 24.50 -6.97 1.88
N THR A 315 23.63 -7.80 1.30
CA THR A 315 23.93 -9.22 1.06
C THR A 315 24.04 -9.47 -0.44
N THR A 316 25.12 -10.13 -0.87
CA THR A 316 25.34 -10.45 -2.29
C THR A 316 26.23 -11.68 -2.43
N HIS A 317 26.19 -12.33 -3.59
CA HIS A 317 27.13 -13.38 -3.97
C HIS A 317 28.36 -12.84 -4.72
N SER A 318 28.31 -11.60 -5.24
CA SER A 318 29.38 -11.00 -6.03
C SER A 318 30.10 -9.91 -5.25
N GLN A 319 31.43 -10.05 -5.12
CA GLN A 319 32.27 -9.02 -4.51
C GLN A 319 32.23 -7.72 -5.34
N VAL A 320 32.16 -7.83 -6.67
CA VAL A 320 32.09 -6.68 -7.60
C VAL A 320 30.85 -5.83 -7.32
N VAL A 321 29.71 -6.47 -7.02
CA VAL A 321 28.48 -5.76 -6.64
C VAL A 321 28.66 -4.95 -5.36
N ALA A 322 29.30 -5.53 -4.34
CA ALA A 322 29.57 -4.82 -3.09
C ALA A 322 30.48 -3.61 -3.30
N GLU A 323 31.52 -3.74 -4.14
CA GLU A 323 32.42 -2.65 -4.53
C GLU A 323 31.68 -1.54 -5.30
N ASN A 324 30.80 -1.90 -6.23
CA ASN A 324 29.96 -0.95 -6.98
C ASN A 324 28.99 -0.16 -6.09
N LEU A 325 28.58 -0.73 -4.96
CA LEU A 325 27.78 -0.06 -3.93
C LEU A 325 28.61 0.81 -2.98
N MET A 326 29.89 1.04 -3.28
CA MET A 326 30.84 1.84 -2.49
C MET A 326 31.07 1.27 -1.09
N VAL A 327 30.98 -0.05 -0.92
CA VAL A 327 31.40 -0.69 0.33
C VAL A 327 32.93 -0.73 0.36
N LEU A 328 33.53 -0.33 1.48
CA LEU A 328 34.98 -0.36 1.64
C LEU A 328 35.47 -1.81 1.83
N PRO A 329 36.68 -2.17 1.35
CA PRO A 329 37.20 -3.54 1.50
C PRO A 329 37.27 -4.05 2.95
N ASN A 330 37.52 -3.16 3.92
CA ASN A 330 37.54 -3.50 5.35
C ASN A 330 36.15 -3.64 5.98
N ALA A 331 35.09 -3.23 5.26
CA ALA A 331 33.68 -3.35 5.64
C ALA A 331 32.97 -4.48 4.85
N MET A 332 33.73 -5.37 4.23
CA MET A 332 33.25 -6.61 3.60
C MET A 332 33.62 -7.82 4.44
N TYR A 333 32.69 -8.75 4.60
CA TYR A 333 32.92 -10.02 5.26
C TYR A 333 32.54 -11.17 4.34
N GLU A 334 33.51 -12.05 4.06
CA GLU A 334 33.26 -13.27 3.30
C GLU A 334 32.64 -14.34 4.21
N VAL A 335 31.39 -14.70 3.94
CA VAL A 335 30.64 -15.70 4.68
C VAL A 335 30.99 -17.08 4.16
N GLU A 336 31.80 -17.81 4.93
CA GLU A 336 32.18 -19.19 4.65
C GLU A 336 31.13 -20.21 5.13
N ALA A 337 31.31 -21.49 4.77
CA ALA A 337 30.51 -22.60 5.27
C ALA A 337 30.55 -22.73 6.81
N MET A 338 29.58 -23.45 7.39
CA MET A 338 29.55 -23.65 8.84
C MET A 338 30.69 -24.55 9.29
N SER A 339 31.16 -24.34 10.52
CA SER A 339 32.08 -25.30 11.14
C SER A 339 31.40 -26.64 11.39
N ASP A 340 32.16 -27.74 11.47
CA ASP A 340 31.62 -29.10 11.73
C ASP A 340 30.71 -29.12 12.98
N ALA A 341 31.08 -28.38 14.03
CA ALA A 341 30.27 -28.25 15.24
C ALA A 341 28.96 -27.48 15.02
N GLN A 342 28.98 -26.38 14.27
CA GLN A 342 27.80 -25.58 13.94
C GLN A 342 26.83 -26.36 13.04
N ALA A 343 27.36 -27.01 12.01
CA ALA A 343 26.57 -27.80 11.07
C ALA A 343 25.92 -29.02 11.73
N MET A 344 26.67 -29.73 12.59
CA MET A 344 26.12 -30.84 13.39
C MET A 344 25.05 -30.36 14.38
N ARG A 345 25.20 -29.15 14.95
CA ARG A 345 24.19 -28.56 15.83
C ARG A 345 22.90 -28.24 15.08
N LEU A 346 22.98 -27.68 13.86
CA LEU A 346 21.81 -27.46 13.00
C LEU A 346 21.11 -28.77 12.68
N PHE A 347 21.88 -29.78 12.25
CA PHE A 347 21.36 -31.10 11.90
C PHE A 347 20.62 -31.78 13.06
N ARG A 348 21.26 -31.84 14.23
CA ARG A 348 20.66 -32.41 15.45
C ARG A 348 19.43 -31.62 15.90
N GLY A 349 19.48 -30.28 15.86
CA GLY A 349 18.35 -29.44 16.23
C GLY A 349 17.08 -29.75 15.41
N LYS A 350 17.25 -30.11 14.13
CA LYS A 350 16.13 -30.50 13.26
C LYS A 350 15.63 -31.94 13.49
N ILE A 351 16.51 -32.89 13.82
CA ILE A 351 16.15 -34.31 13.98
C ILE A 351 15.61 -34.64 15.38
N ASN A 352 16.15 -34.03 16.44
CA ASN A 352 15.84 -34.29 17.86
C ASN A 352 14.40 -33.92 18.30
N ARG A 353 13.49 -33.64 17.35
CA ARG A 353 12.06 -33.42 17.64
C ARG A 353 11.19 -34.61 17.21
N THR A 354 11.79 -35.77 16.92
CA THR A 354 11.10 -36.86 16.19
C THR A 354 11.54 -38.28 16.57
N LYS A 355 10.75 -39.28 16.14
CA LYS A 355 10.96 -40.74 16.35
C LYS A 355 12.22 -41.34 15.68
N LEU A 356 13.05 -40.52 15.03
CA LEU A 356 14.34 -40.95 14.44
C LEU A 356 15.43 -41.17 15.51
N GLU A 357 15.20 -40.75 16.75
CA GLU A 357 16.15 -40.91 17.87
C GLU A 357 16.58 -42.36 18.08
N ASP A 358 15.68 -43.34 17.90
CA ASP A 358 15.96 -44.76 18.11
C ASP A 358 16.91 -45.38 17.06
N SER A 359 17.14 -44.71 15.94
CA SER A 359 17.99 -45.18 14.82
C SER A 359 19.12 -44.20 14.46
N TYR A 360 19.40 -43.24 15.35
CA TYR A 360 20.38 -42.19 15.11
C TYR A 360 21.83 -42.68 15.26
N ASP A 361 22.54 -42.79 14.14
CA ASP A 361 23.99 -42.99 14.14
C ASP A 361 24.75 -41.66 14.01
N ALA A 362 25.50 -41.31 15.05
CA ALA A 362 26.30 -40.09 15.10
C ALA A 362 27.45 -40.08 14.06
N ASN A 363 27.98 -41.24 13.68
CA ASN A 363 29.07 -41.33 12.71
C ASN A 363 28.57 -41.10 11.28
N SER A 364 27.48 -41.76 10.89
CA SER A 364 26.80 -41.52 9.61
C SER A 364 26.29 -40.09 9.49
N ALA A 365 25.75 -39.51 10.58
CA ALA A 365 25.36 -38.11 10.60
C ALA A 365 26.52 -37.15 10.31
N ARG A 366 27.71 -37.40 10.89
CA ARG A 366 28.90 -36.58 10.62
C ARG A 366 29.39 -36.74 9.18
N LYS A 367 29.38 -37.97 8.63
CA LYS A 367 29.72 -38.21 7.22
C LYS A 367 28.77 -37.47 6.28
N LEU A 368 27.47 -37.51 6.55
CA LEU A 368 26.47 -36.81 5.76
C LEU A 368 26.62 -35.30 5.82
N VAL A 369 26.80 -34.71 7.01
CA VAL A 369 26.98 -33.26 7.14
C VAL A 369 28.21 -32.76 6.37
N ARG A 370 29.28 -33.56 6.32
CA ARG A 370 30.46 -33.28 5.49
C ARG A 370 30.18 -33.43 3.99
N ALA A 371 29.42 -34.45 3.58
CA ALA A 371 29.00 -34.63 2.20
C ALA A 371 28.09 -33.48 1.71
N LEU A 372 27.35 -32.85 2.64
CA LEU A 372 26.53 -31.67 2.38
C LEU A 372 27.33 -30.34 2.38
N ASP A 373 28.67 -30.42 2.39
CA ASP A 373 29.61 -29.29 2.40
C ASP A 373 29.33 -28.26 3.52
N HIS A 374 28.83 -28.75 4.65
CA HIS A 374 28.42 -27.92 5.81
C HIS A 374 27.45 -26.79 5.44
N CYS A 375 26.73 -26.91 4.32
CA CYS A 375 25.82 -25.89 3.81
C CYS A 375 24.49 -25.89 4.59
N PRO A 376 24.10 -24.76 5.24
CA PRO A 376 22.89 -24.68 6.06
C PRO A 376 21.61 -25.08 5.32
N LEU A 377 21.47 -24.66 4.06
CA LEU A 377 20.29 -24.97 3.24
C LEU A 377 20.22 -26.46 2.90
N ALA A 378 21.32 -27.06 2.43
CA ALA A 378 21.39 -28.48 2.07
C ALA A 378 21.09 -29.37 3.30
N ILE A 379 21.72 -29.05 4.44
CA ILE A 379 21.45 -29.69 5.74
C ILE A 379 19.98 -29.56 6.13
N SER A 380 19.40 -28.38 5.94
CA SER A 380 18.02 -28.11 6.30
C SER A 380 17.01 -28.92 5.48
N ILE A 381 17.24 -29.07 4.18
CA ILE A 381 16.42 -29.89 3.27
C ILE A 381 16.57 -31.37 3.64
N ALA A 382 17.81 -31.86 3.75
CA ALA A 382 18.10 -33.27 4.06
C ALA A 382 17.52 -33.70 5.42
N ALA A 383 17.72 -32.89 6.47
CA ALA A 383 17.19 -33.19 7.80
C ALA A 383 15.65 -33.16 7.82
N SER A 384 15.03 -32.18 7.16
CA SER A 384 13.57 -32.09 7.05
C SER A 384 12.98 -33.27 6.25
N PHE A 385 13.66 -33.73 5.19
CA PHE A 385 13.29 -34.93 4.44
C PHE A 385 13.35 -36.19 5.29
N MET A 386 14.44 -36.40 6.02
CA MET A 386 14.59 -37.56 6.89
C MET A 386 13.49 -37.58 7.95
N VAL A 387 13.21 -36.43 8.58
CA VAL A 387 12.09 -36.28 9.52
C VAL A 387 10.74 -36.65 8.88
N TYR A 388 10.49 -36.21 7.65
CA TYR A 388 9.28 -36.56 6.92
C TYR A 388 9.17 -38.07 6.62
N CYS A 389 10.31 -38.74 6.40
CA CYS A 389 10.42 -40.19 6.12
C CYS A 389 10.87 -41.02 7.33
N ALA A 390 10.70 -40.54 8.56
CA ALA A 390 11.35 -41.08 9.78
C ALA A 390 11.15 -42.58 10.07
N ARG A 391 10.16 -43.24 9.47
CA ARG A 391 9.89 -44.69 9.63
C ARG A 391 10.46 -45.55 8.51
N GLU A 392 11.04 -44.95 7.50
CA GLU A 392 11.40 -45.59 6.23
C GLU A 392 12.84 -45.36 5.82
N ILE A 393 13.50 -44.34 6.38
CA ILE A 393 14.87 -44.00 6.03
C ILE A 393 15.70 -43.75 7.28
N THR A 394 16.91 -44.30 7.29
CA THR A 394 17.94 -44.02 8.29
C THR A 394 18.92 -42.98 7.74
N VAL A 395 19.74 -42.39 8.62
CA VAL A 395 20.78 -41.43 8.20
C VAL A 395 21.78 -42.08 7.23
N GLU A 396 22.12 -43.35 7.46
CA GLU A 396 23.00 -44.14 6.59
C GLU A 396 22.36 -44.38 5.22
N SER A 397 21.10 -44.81 5.17
CA SER A 397 20.38 -45.03 3.90
C SER A 397 20.22 -43.73 3.07
N TYR A 398 20.05 -42.58 3.74
CA TYR A 398 20.02 -41.29 3.04
C TYR A 398 21.40 -40.89 2.51
N LEU A 399 22.46 -41.11 3.29
CA LEU A 399 23.83 -40.85 2.86
C LEU A 399 24.19 -41.64 1.59
N ASP A 400 23.83 -42.92 1.52
CA ASP A 400 24.07 -43.75 0.33
C ASP A 400 23.32 -43.21 -0.90
N GLN A 401 22.04 -42.83 -0.73
CA GLN A 401 21.27 -42.20 -1.80
C GLN A 401 21.89 -40.87 -2.25
N PHE A 402 22.37 -40.06 -1.31
CA PHE A 402 23.01 -38.78 -1.59
C PHE A 402 24.32 -38.93 -2.36
N LEU A 403 25.19 -39.87 -1.94
CA LEU A 403 26.44 -40.16 -2.64
C LEU A 403 26.19 -40.70 -4.05
N THR A 404 25.18 -41.58 -4.22
CA THR A 404 24.81 -42.12 -5.54
C THR A 404 24.37 -41.00 -6.50
N VAL A 405 23.54 -40.06 -6.03
CA VAL A 405 23.10 -38.90 -6.83
C VAL A 405 24.28 -37.95 -7.12
N GLY A 406 25.18 -37.75 -6.16
CA GLY A 406 26.39 -36.93 -6.32
C GLY A 406 27.40 -37.51 -7.32
N GLU A 407 27.63 -38.83 -7.30
CA GLU A 407 28.50 -39.53 -8.26
C GLU A 407 27.92 -39.51 -9.68
N GLN A 408 26.60 -39.59 -9.80
CA GLN A 408 25.87 -39.37 -11.06
C GLN A 408 25.74 -37.88 -11.41
N LYS A 409 26.52 -36.98 -10.75
CA LYS A 409 26.50 -35.52 -10.90
C LYS A 409 25.08 -34.93 -10.98
N GLY A 410 24.08 -35.50 -10.30
CA GLY A 410 22.68 -35.08 -10.41
C GLY A 410 22.10 -35.15 -11.82
N SER A 411 20.87 -35.64 -11.99
CA SER A 411 20.27 -35.67 -13.34
C SER A 411 20.11 -34.27 -13.96
N LEU A 412 20.14 -33.22 -13.12
CA LEU A 412 20.01 -31.81 -13.48
C LEU A 412 21.32 -31.11 -13.89
N LEU A 413 22.50 -31.59 -13.47
CA LEU A 413 23.79 -30.98 -13.86
C LEU A 413 24.42 -31.70 -15.08
N ASN A 414 23.94 -32.89 -15.43
CA ASN A 414 24.59 -33.80 -16.37
C ASN A 414 24.14 -33.72 -17.85
N LYS A 415 23.31 -32.74 -18.25
CA LYS A 415 22.91 -32.60 -19.66
C LYS A 415 23.31 -31.25 -20.22
N GLU A 416 24.11 -31.29 -21.30
CA GLU A 416 24.44 -30.18 -22.18
C GLU A 416 23.16 -29.38 -22.51
N GLY A 417 23.02 -28.18 -21.92
CA GLY A 417 21.89 -27.28 -22.16
C GLY A 417 21.12 -26.78 -20.93
N GLY A 418 21.47 -27.20 -19.71
CA GLY A 418 20.89 -26.60 -18.50
C GLY A 418 21.57 -25.28 -18.11
N HIS A 419 20.80 -24.20 -17.87
CA HIS A 419 21.31 -22.92 -17.34
C HIS A 419 22.13 -23.03 -16.04
N LEU A 420 22.06 -24.16 -15.34
CA LEU A 420 22.84 -24.46 -14.12
C LEU A 420 24.28 -24.91 -14.40
N ALA A 421 24.66 -25.14 -15.66
CA ALA A 421 25.99 -25.65 -16.04
C ALA A 421 27.11 -24.60 -15.95
N GLN A 422 26.80 -23.32 -15.73
CA GLN A 422 27.84 -22.27 -15.60
C GLN A 422 28.37 -22.12 -14.17
N ASP A 423 27.62 -22.55 -13.14
CA ASP A 423 28.00 -22.48 -11.71
C ASP A 423 28.39 -23.87 -11.16
N GLU A 424 29.44 -24.44 -11.75
CA GLU A 424 29.59 -25.89 -11.95
C GLU A 424 30.01 -26.75 -10.73
N ILE A 425 30.28 -26.17 -9.54
CA ILE A 425 30.84 -26.95 -8.40
C ILE A 425 30.15 -26.67 -7.05
N VAL A 426 29.56 -25.50 -6.86
CA VAL A 426 29.20 -24.99 -5.52
C VAL A 426 27.76 -25.36 -5.10
N LEU A 427 26.87 -25.60 -6.07
CA LEU A 427 25.44 -25.86 -5.81
C LEU A 427 25.10 -27.35 -5.67
N ALA A 428 26.05 -28.26 -5.94
CA ALA A 428 25.81 -29.70 -6.03
C ALA A 428 25.15 -30.32 -4.78
N PRO A 429 25.53 -29.95 -3.53
CA PRO A 429 24.88 -30.52 -2.35
C PRO A 429 23.41 -30.12 -2.19
N VAL A 430 23.07 -28.87 -2.55
CA VAL A 430 21.69 -28.37 -2.49
C VAL A 430 20.84 -29.04 -3.57
N VAL A 431 21.37 -29.13 -4.79
CA VAL A 431 20.69 -29.77 -5.93
C VAL A 431 20.43 -31.25 -5.63
N ALA A 432 21.40 -31.99 -5.11
CA ALA A 432 21.25 -33.40 -4.77
C ALA A 432 20.23 -33.61 -3.63
N ALA A 433 20.30 -32.81 -2.56
CA ALA A 433 19.34 -32.89 -1.46
C ALA A 433 17.91 -32.56 -1.92
N TRP A 434 17.76 -31.55 -2.79
CA TRP A 434 16.49 -31.19 -3.41
C TRP A 434 15.99 -32.31 -4.34
N GLU A 435 16.83 -32.91 -5.19
CA GLU A 435 16.43 -33.94 -6.15
C GLU A 435 15.87 -35.19 -5.46
N ILE A 436 16.54 -35.65 -4.40
CA ILE A 436 16.06 -36.77 -3.57
C ILE A 436 14.70 -36.44 -2.95
N THR A 437 14.58 -35.24 -2.39
CA THR A 437 13.35 -34.77 -1.74
C THR A 437 12.21 -34.68 -2.75
N PHE A 438 12.44 -34.03 -3.89
CA PHE A 438 11.44 -33.79 -4.93
C PHE A 438 10.92 -35.09 -5.53
N LYS A 439 11.80 -36.04 -5.88
CA LYS A 439 11.42 -37.36 -6.41
C LYS A 439 10.51 -38.13 -5.45
N ARG A 440 10.73 -38.00 -4.14
CA ARG A 440 9.88 -38.64 -3.12
C ARG A 440 8.51 -37.97 -3.01
N ILE A 441 8.44 -36.63 -3.05
CA ILE A 441 7.17 -35.90 -3.03
C ILE A 441 6.36 -36.28 -4.28
N GLU A 442 6.98 -36.33 -5.46
CA GLU A 442 6.31 -36.69 -6.71
C GLU A 442 5.60 -38.05 -6.62
N GLN A 443 6.21 -39.02 -5.93
CA GLN A 443 5.62 -40.34 -5.73
C GLN A 443 4.49 -40.38 -4.69
N ARG A 444 4.60 -39.60 -3.61
CA ARG A 444 3.66 -39.65 -2.46
C ARG A 444 2.50 -38.67 -2.58
N GLU A 445 2.83 -37.43 -2.93
CA GLU A 445 1.96 -36.27 -2.92
C GLU A 445 2.22 -35.44 -4.20
N PRO A 446 1.80 -35.95 -5.39
CA PRO A 446 2.05 -35.27 -6.65
C PRO A 446 1.41 -33.87 -6.72
N SER A 447 0.35 -33.61 -5.95
CA SER A 447 -0.22 -32.27 -5.75
C SER A 447 0.83 -31.28 -5.21
N ALA A 448 1.57 -31.60 -4.16
CA ALA A 448 2.60 -30.72 -3.63
C ALA A 448 3.71 -30.39 -4.65
N THR A 449 4.07 -31.31 -5.54
CA THR A 449 5.02 -31.02 -6.65
C THR A 449 4.45 -30.09 -7.71
N ARG A 450 3.15 -30.20 -8.00
CA ARG A 450 2.42 -29.28 -8.89
C ARG A 450 2.40 -27.88 -8.32
N LEU A 451 2.10 -27.75 -7.02
CA LEU A 451 2.15 -26.46 -6.33
C LEU A 451 3.55 -25.86 -6.36
N LEU A 452 4.59 -26.64 -6.03
CA LEU A 452 5.98 -26.17 -6.06
C LEU A 452 6.39 -25.71 -7.47
N SER A 453 5.94 -26.44 -8.49
CA SER A 453 6.20 -26.09 -9.89
C SER A 453 5.56 -24.76 -10.27
N LEU A 454 4.30 -24.53 -9.88
CA LEU A 454 3.60 -23.26 -10.09
C LEU A 454 4.28 -22.12 -9.32
N MET A 455 4.58 -22.32 -8.03
CA MET A 455 5.25 -21.32 -7.20
C MET A 455 6.63 -20.92 -7.75
N SER A 456 7.31 -21.83 -8.45
CA SER A 456 8.61 -21.52 -9.08
C SER A 456 8.52 -20.45 -10.16
N LEU A 457 7.34 -20.15 -10.72
CA LEU A 457 7.17 -19.11 -11.75
C LEU A 457 6.91 -17.71 -11.17
N PHE A 458 6.62 -17.60 -9.87
CA PHE A 458 6.51 -16.32 -9.18
C PHE A 458 7.90 -15.72 -8.90
N ASN A 459 7.97 -14.44 -8.53
CA ASN A 459 9.11 -13.96 -7.73
C ASN A 459 9.25 -14.84 -6.47
N PRO A 460 10.47 -15.29 -6.09
CA PRO A 460 10.69 -16.17 -4.94
C PRO A 460 10.31 -15.55 -3.58
N GLN A 461 10.27 -14.22 -3.46
CA GLN A 461 9.86 -13.52 -2.25
C GLN A 461 8.40 -13.05 -2.34
N GLU A 462 7.74 -12.94 -1.17
CA GLU A 462 6.39 -12.38 -1.00
C GLU A 462 5.28 -12.95 -1.93
N ILE A 463 5.33 -14.25 -2.27
CA ILE A 463 4.32 -14.92 -3.11
C ILE A 463 2.94 -14.82 -2.46
N PRO A 464 1.99 -14.04 -3.01
CA PRO A 464 0.72 -13.79 -2.35
C PRO A 464 -0.21 -15.00 -2.47
N ILE A 465 -0.95 -15.32 -1.41
CA ILE A 465 -1.97 -16.37 -1.45
C ILE A 465 -3.01 -16.11 -2.55
N LEU A 466 -3.30 -14.84 -2.85
CA LEU A 466 -4.16 -14.40 -3.96
C LEU A 466 -3.72 -15.02 -5.30
N GLY A 467 -2.42 -15.04 -5.58
CA GLY A 467 -1.87 -15.62 -6.81
C GLY A 467 -2.01 -17.14 -6.88
N LEU A 468 -2.19 -17.81 -5.74
CA LEU A 468 -2.34 -19.26 -5.62
C LEU A 468 -3.81 -19.71 -5.47
N GLN A 469 -4.77 -18.79 -5.41
CA GLN A 469 -6.18 -19.13 -5.13
C GLN A 469 -6.79 -20.10 -6.14
N ARG A 470 -6.43 -20.05 -7.42
CA ARG A 470 -6.97 -20.99 -8.42
C ARG A 470 -6.52 -22.42 -8.18
N TYR A 471 -5.34 -22.61 -7.59
CA TYR A 471 -4.87 -23.91 -7.15
C TYR A 471 -5.76 -24.51 -6.04
N MET A 472 -6.51 -23.71 -5.28
CA MET A 472 -7.49 -24.22 -4.31
C MET A 472 -8.61 -25.05 -4.95
N PHE A 473 -8.88 -24.81 -6.24
CA PHE A 473 -9.92 -25.49 -7.00
C PHE A 473 -9.39 -26.62 -7.89
N ASP A 474 -8.07 -26.83 -7.92
CA ASP A 474 -7.45 -27.96 -8.62
C ASP A 474 -7.67 -29.24 -7.80
N VAL A 475 -8.87 -29.81 -7.90
CA VAL A 475 -9.19 -31.09 -7.27
C VAL A 475 -8.55 -32.21 -8.11
N ASP A 476 -7.63 -32.96 -7.51
CA ASP A 476 -7.09 -34.16 -8.16
C ASP A 476 -8.21 -35.22 -8.32
N ARG A 477 -8.07 -36.17 -9.27
CA ARG A 477 -9.10 -37.22 -9.57
C ARG A 477 -9.56 -38.05 -8.35
N LYS A 478 -8.88 -37.94 -7.21
CA LYS A 478 -9.16 -38.63 -5.93
C LYS A 478 -9.64 -37.70 -4.81
N GLY A 479 -9.96 -36.43 -5.07
CA GLY A 479 -10.43 -35.49 -4.04
C GLY A 479 -9.37 -35.05 -3.03
N ARG A 480 -8.07 -35.26 -3.32
CA ARG A 480 -6.94 -34.85 -2.47
C ARG A 480 -6.23 -33.67 -3.12
N GLY A 481 -6.12 -32.57 -2.39
CA GLY A 481 -5.56 -31.31 -2.88
C GLY A 481 -6.25 -30.13 -2.21
N LYS A 482 -5.96 -29.88 -0.95
CA LYS A 482 -6.23 -28.59 -0.33
C LYS A 482 -4.91 -27.83 -0.40
N LEU A 483 -4.89 -26.63 -0.98
CA LEU A 483 -3.72 -25.73 -0.98
C LEU A 483 -3.00 -25.72 0.38
N SER A 484 -3.77 -25.71 1.49
CA SER A 484 -3.24 -25.78 2.85
C SER A 484 -2.46 -27.07 3.17
N ASP A 485 -2.88 -28.23 2.67
CA ASP A 485 -2.21 -29.50 2.89
C ASP A 485 -0.90 -29.58 2.10
N ASP A 486 -0.91 -29.17 0.83
CA ASP A 486 0.29 -29.14 -0.02
C ASP A 486 1.33 -28.13 0.53
N LEU A 487 0.90 -26.92 0.90
CA LEU A 487 1.75 -25.92 1.56
C LEU A 487 2.33 -26.46 2.87
N ARG A 488 1.53 -27.19 3.66
CA ARG A 488 2.01 -27.82 4.90
C ARG A 488 3.10 -28.86 4.62
N THR A 489 2.97 -29.65 3.57
CA THR A 489 4.01 -30.61 3.16
C THR A 489 5.28 -29.90 2.70
N LEU A 490 5.17 -28.91 1.81
CA LEU A 490 6.32 -28.14 1.32
C LEU A 490 7.06 -27.41 2.45
N ARG A 491 6.32 -26.87 3.42
CA ARG A 491 6.88 -26.23 4.63
C ARG A 491 7.61 -27.22 5.53
N LYS A 492 7.04 -28.40 5.77
CA LYS A 492 7.70 -29.46 6.57
C LYS A 492 9.03 -29.87 5.95
N LEU A 493 9.10 -29.89 4.62
CA LEU A 493 10.28 -30.24 3.85
C LEU A 493 11.28 -29.07 3.67
N ALA A 494 11.01 -27.92 4.30
CA ALA A 494 11.82 -26.70 4.19
C ALA A 494 12.00 -26.21 2.74
N LEU A 495 11.03 -26.48 1.86
CA LEU A 495 11.04 -26.03 0.47
C LEU A 495 10.39 -24.66 0.29
N VAL A 496 9.44 -24.33 1.17
CA VAL A 496 8.70 -23.06 1.23
C VAL A 496 8.63 -22.61 2.68
N SER A 497 8.66 -21.30 2.93
CA SER A 497 8.48 -20.68 4.25
C SER A 497 7.36 -19.65 4.27
N ASP A 498 6.84 -19.34 5.45
CA ASP A 498 5.90 -18.22 5.63
C ASP A 498 6.68 -16.90 5.67
N SER A 499 6.05 -15.83 5.19
CA SER A 499 6.47 -14.45 5.45
C SER A 499 5.96 -13.94 6.81
N ALA A 500 6.47 -12.79 7.26
CA ALA A 500 6.02 -12.12 8.48
C ALA A 500 4.56 -11.64 8.41
N SER A 501 4.04 -11.35 7.22
CA SER A 501 2.67 -10.82 7.04
C SER A 501 1.58 -11.91 7.16
N GLY A 502 1.93 -13.18 7.20
CA GLY A 502 1.00 -14.31 7.34
C GLY A 502 0.22 -14.67 6.07
N ASP A 503 0.11 -13.75 5.10
CA ASP A 503 -0.67 -13.91 3.87
C ASP A 503 0.17 -14.15 2.60
N THR A 504 1.51 -14.16 2.75
CA THR A 504 2.45 -14.44 1.66
C THR A 504 3.45 -15.54 2.01
N TYR A 505 3.99 -16.19 0.98
CA TYR A 505 4.94 -17.29 1.08
C TYR A 505 6.28 -16.93 0.43
N GLN A 506 7.32 -17.68 0.78
CA GLN A 506 8.65 -17.49 0.24
C GLN A 506 9.26 -18.82 -0.20
N MET A 507 10.03 -18.77 -1.28
CA MET A 507 10.82 -19.87 -1.81
C MET A 507 12.28 -19.44 -1.87
N HIS A 508 13.21 -20.31 -1.49
CA HIS A 508 14.63 -20.00 -1.66
C HIS A 508 14.96 -19.93 -3.17
N PRO A 509 15.72 -18.92 -3.66
CA PRO A 509 16.08 -18.80 -5.08
C PRO A 509 16.68 -20.08 -5.68
N LEU A 510 17.62 -20.74 -4.98
CA LEU A 510 18.15 -22.04 -5.42
C LEU A 510 17.08 -23.14 -5.60
N ILE A 511 16.06 -23.20 -4.73
CA ILE A 511 14.97 -24.17 -4.85
C ILE A 511 14.13 -23.85 -6.07
N GLN A 512 13.86 -22.56 -6.34
CA GLN A 512 13.21 -22.11 -7.54
C GLN A 512 14.00 -22.52 -8.79
N THR A 513 15.31 -22.28 -8.82
CA THR A 513 16.17 -22.63 -9.95
C THR A 513 16.20 -24.15 -10.19
N CYS A 514 16.34 -24.96 -9.13
CA CYS A 514 16.27 -26.42 -9.23
C CYS A 514 14.92 -26.88 -9.81
N THR A 515 13.82 -26.29 -9.32
CA THR A 515 12.46 -26.63 -9.77
C THR A 515 12.25 -26.26 -11.24
N ARG A 516 12.68 -25.07 -11.66
CA ARG A 516 12.62 -24.64 -13.07
C ARG A 516 13.47 -25.51 -13.98
N ALA A 517 14.67 -25.91 -13.55
CA ALA A 517 15.53 -26.82 -14.30
C ALA A 517 14.86 -28.19 -14.51
N TRP A 518 14.22 -28.74 -13.46
CA TRP A 518 13.49 -29.99 -13.54
C TRP A 518 12.24 -29.90 -14.44
N ILE A 519 11.48 -28.82 -14.35
CA ILE A 519 10.33 -28.56 -15.22
C ILE A 519 10.77 -28.52 -16.70
N THR A 520 11.91 -27.88 -16.96
CA THR A 520 12.49 -27.77 -18.30
C THR A 520 12.93 -29.15 -18.82
N GLN A 521 13.65 -29.91 -17.99
CA GLN A 521 14.09 -31.27 -18.32
C GLN A 521 12.92 -32.24 -18.57
N SER A 522 11.82 -32.08 -17.83
CA SER A 522 10.61 -32.89 -18.01
C SER A 522 9.75 -32.45 -19.20
N GLY A 523 10.13 -31.40 -19.93
CA GLY A 523 9.39 -30.89 -21.09
C GLY A 523 8.06 -30.19 -20.73
N LYS A 524 7.86 -29.81 -19.46
CA LYS A 524 6.60 -29.26 -18.94
C LYS A 524 6.62 -27.74 -18.77
N MET A 525 7.70 -27.05 -19.17
CA MET A 525 7.86 -25.60 -18.95
C MET A 525 6.75 -24.78 -19.62
N GLU A 526 6.45 -25.06 -20.88
CA GLU A 526 5.37 -24.38 -21.62
C GLU A 526 3.97 -24.61 -21.01
N TYR A 527 3.75 -25.77 -20.37
CA TYR A 527 2.52 -26.05 -19.66
C TYR A 527 2.40 -25.16 -18.42
N TRP A 528 3.46 -25.07 -17.62
CA TRP A 528 3.45 -24.27 -16.39
C TRP A 528 3.42 -22.78 -16.69
N LYS A 529 4.14 -22.29 -17.70
CA LYS A 529 4.07 -20.88 -18.14
C LYS A 529 2.65 -20.49 -18.54
N ARG A 530 1.97 -21.32 -19.34
CA ARG A 530 0.56 -21.09 -19.70
C ARG A 530 -0.37 -21.13 -18.50
N ARG A 531 -0.20 -22.10 -17.59
CA ARG A 531 -1.01 -22.19 -16.38
C ARG A 531 -0.84 -20.95 -15.51
N PHE A 532 0.41 -20.52 -15.29
CA PHE A 532 0.74 -19.32 -14.54
C PHE A 532 0.12 -18.07 -15.18
N LEU A 533 0.28 -17.89 -16.49
CA LEU A 533 -0.34 -16.78 -17.21
C LEU A 533 -1.86 -16.76 -17.05
N SER A 534 -2.52 -17.91 -17.19
CA SER A 534 -3.97 -18.02 -17.03
C SER A 534 -4.43 -17.69 -15.61
N ASP A 535 -3.71 -18.20 -14.61
CA ASP A 535 -4.02 -17.93 -13.21
C ASP A 535 -3.81 -16.45 -12.85
N MET A 536 -2.72 -15.84 -13.33
CA MET A 536 -2.45 -14.41 -13.15
C MET A 536 -3.48 -13.53 -13.87
N THR A 537 -3.88 -13.90 -15.08
CA THR A 537 -4.92 -13.18 -15.84
C THR A 537 -6.25 -13.20 -15.11
N ALA A 538 -6.61 -14.35 -14.51
CA ALA A 538 -7.85 -14.47 -13.75
C ALA A 538 -7.83 -13.68 -12.44
N GLN A 539 -6.68 -13.68 -11.74
CA GLN A 539 -6.54 -13.03 -10.43
C GLN A 539 -6.27 -11.53 -10.51
N PHE A 540 -5.63 -11.05 -11.59
CA PHE A 540 -5.36 -9.64 -11.74
C PHE A 540 -6.68 -8.87 -11.98
N PRO A 541 -7.04 -7.87 -11.17
CA PRO A 541 -8.35 -7.23 -11.24
C PRO A 541 -8.69 -6.64 -12.62
N THR A 542 -9.93 -6.87 -13.08
CA THR A 542 -10.44 -6.30 -14.34
C THR A 542 -10.58 -4.78 -14.27
N PHE A 543 -10.97 -4.27 -13.11
CA PHE A 543 -11.18 -2.84 -12.86
C PHE A 543 -10.33 -2.40 -11.67
N PRO A 544 -9.08 -1.97 -11.92
CA PRO A 544 -8.15 -1.55 -10.86
C PRO A 544 -8.64 -0.34 -10.04
N SER A 545 -9.49 0.50 -10.62
CA SER A 545 -10.08 1.69 -9.98
C SER A 545 -11.13 1.40 -8.90
N VAL A 546 -11.62 0.16 -8.78
CA VAL A 546 -12.58 -0.23 -7.74
C VAL A 546 -11.86 -0.34 -6.38
N ALA A 547 -12.48 0.19 -5.32
CA ALA A 547 -11.93 0.15 -3.97
C ALA A 547 -11.54 -1.29 -3.55
N GLY A 548 -10.33 -1.45 -3.03
CA GLY A 548 -9.76 -2.76 -2.65
C GLY A 548 -8.96 -3.47 -3.76
N ASN A 549 -9.18 -3.16 -5.04
CA ASN A 549 -8.43 -3.83 -6.14
C ASN A 549 -7.01 -3.31 -6.31
N ARG A 550 -6.74 -2.07 -5.87
CA ARG A 550 -5.40 -1.45 -6.01
C ARG A 550 -4.31 -2.23 -5.26
N SER A 551 -4.60 -2.70 -4.05
CA SER A 551 -3.66 -3.51 -3.25
C SER A 551 -3.41 -4.88 -3.88
N ALA A 552 -4.45 -5.50 -4.46
CA ALA A 552 -4.32 -6.74 -5.22
C ALA A 552 -3.42 -6.57 -6.45
N CYS A 553 -3.61 -5.48 -7.23
CA CYS A 553 -2.72 -5.15 -8.35
C CYS A 553 -1.27 -4.95 -7.88
N GLN A 554 -1.06 -4.22 -6.78
CA GLN A 554 0.28 -3.98 -6.21
C GLN A 554 0.97 -5.27 -5.79
N ALA A 555 0.25 -6.17 -5.12
CA ALA A 555 0.78 -7.45 -4.68
C ALA A 555 1.14 -8.39 -5.85
N LEU A 556 0.37 -8.39 -6.94
CA LEU A 556 0.61 -9.30 -8.08
C LEU A 556 1.64 -8.75 -9.09
N LEU A 557 1.76 -7.43 -9.22
CA LEU A 557 2.59 -6.79 -10.24
C LEU A 557 4.06 -7.27 -10.27
N PRO A 558 4.76 -7.44 -9.13
CA PRO A 558 6.14 -7.93 -9.12
C PRO A 558 6.31 -9.32 -9.72
N HIS A 559 5.29 -10.18 -9.61
CA HIS A 559 5.34 -11.56 -10.11
C HIS A 559 5.01 -11.68 -11.60
N ILE A 560 4.28 -10.71 -12.18
CA ILE A 560 3.81 -10.78 -13.57
C ILE A 560 4.61 -9.90 -14.54
N LYS A 561 5.48 -9.01 -14.05
CA LYS A 561 6.26 -8.11 -14.91
C LYS A 561 7.10 -8.84 -15.96
N GLN A 562 7.67 -10.01 -15.61
CA GLN A 562 8.40 -10.85 -16.57
C GLN A 562 7.51 -11.25 -17.77
N LEU A 563 6.20 -11.42 -17.55
CA LEU A 563 5.28 -11.75 -18.63
C LEU A 563 5.09 -10.62 -19.64
N PHE A 564 5.49 -9.38 -19.34
CA PHE A 564 5.27 -8.26 -20.27
C PHE A 564 6.10 -8.35 -21.55
N ASP A 565 7.24 -9.04 -21.48
CA ASP A 565 8.16 -9.23 -22.59
C ASP A 565 8.19 -10.68 -23.11
N GLU A 566 7.61 -11.63 -22.37
CA GLU A 566 7.47 -13.02 -22.80
C GLU A 566 6.21 -13.22 -23.67
N GLU A 567 6.35 -13.05 -24.98
CA GLU A 567 5.25 -13.31 -25.91
C GLU A 567 4.88 -14.81 -25.96
N PRO A 568 3.62 -15.19 -25.67
CA PRO A 568 3.20 -16.57 -25.76
C PRO A 568 3.02 -17.02 -27.22
N LYS A 569 2.97 -18.34 -27.41
CA LYS A 569 2.44 -18.97 -28.62
C LYS A 569 0.93 -18.74 -28.72
N ASP A 570 0.36 -18.99 -29.90
CA ASP A 570 -1.03 -18.63 -30.28
C ASP A 570 -2.11 -19.01 -29.23
N ASP A 571 -1.92 -20.12 -28.52
CA ASP A 571 -2.86 -20.62 -27.52
C ASP A 571 -2.90 -19.81 -26.21
N GLY A 572 -1.84 -19.05 -25.89
CA GLY A 572 -1.77 -18.18 -24.70
C GLY A 572 -2.06 -16.70 -24.96
N VAL A 573 -2.23 -16.29 -26.23
CA VAL A 573 -2.36 -14.88 -26.63
C VAL A 573 -3.58 -14.21 -25.99
N HIS A 574 -4.67 -14.96 -25.78
CA HIS A 574 -5.88 -14.42 -25.16
C HIS A 574 -5.66 -13.96 -23.72
N ASP A 575 -5.05 -14.83 -22.91
CA ASP A 575 -4.77 -14.54 -21.50
C ASP A 575 -3.73 -13.42 -21.40
N TRP A 576 -2.68 -13.45 -22.22
CA TRP A 576 -1.62 -12.45 -22.25
C TRP A 576 -2.10 -11.04 -22.61
N THR A 577 -2.82 -10.91 -23.73
CA THR A 577 -3.39 -9.61 -24.13
C THR A 577 -4.39 -9.08 -23.10
N THR A 578 -5.17 -9.97 -22.48
CA THR A 578 -6.09 -9.60 -21.39
C THR A 578 -5.34 -9.11 -20.16
N LEU A 579 -4.27 -9.79 -19.75
CA LEU A 579 -3.44 -9.38 -18.62
C LEU A 579 -2.77 -8.03 -18.87
N LEU A 580 -2.15 -7.84 -20.04
CA LEU A 580 -1.52 -6.58 -20.42
C LEU A 580 -2.51 -5.42 -20.43
N ARG A 581 -3.71 -5.63 -20.96
CA ARG A 581 -4.79 -4.63 -20.95
C ARG A 581 -5.20 -4.25 -19.53
N ARG A 582 -5.35 -5.22 -18.62
CA ARG A 582 -5.67 -4.93 -17.20
C ARG A 582 -4.53 -4.20 -16.49
N CYS A 583 -3.28 -4.56 -16.79
CA CYS A 583 -2.10 -3.85 -16.28
C CYS A 583 -2.05 -2.41 -16.82
N ALA A 584 -2.34 -2.19 -18.11
CA ALA A 584 -2.42 -0.86 -18.70
C ALA A 584 -3.48 0.02 -18.03
N LEU A 585 -4.66 -0.54 -17.70
CA LEU A 585 -5.68 0.17 -16.91
C LEU A 585 -5.14 0.59 -15.53
N TYR A 586 -4.43 -0.31 -14.84
CA TYR A 586 -3.81 0.00 -13.55
C TYR A 586 -2.74 1.10 -13.68
N PHE A 587 -1.89 1.04 -14.71
CA PHE A 587 -0.86 2.06 -14.94
C PHE A 587 -1.46 3.41 -15.30
N ARG A 588 -2.52 3.46 -16.10
CA ARG A 588 -3.29 4.69 -16.35
C ARG A 588 -3.81 5.29 -15.04
N ASP A 589 -4.45 4.48 -14.20
CA ASP A 589 -5.06 4.94 -12.94
C ASP A 589 -4.00 5.39 -11.91
N THR A 590 -2.78 4.86 -12.01
CA THR A 590 -1.61 5.29 -11.23
C THR A 590 -0.78 6.38 -11.92
N GLN A 591 -1.36 7.02 -12.95
CA GLN A 591 -0.79 8.16 -13.70
C GLN A 591 0.55 7.86 -14.41
N ARG A 592 0.77 6.59 -14.78
CA ARG A 592 1.87 6.12 -15.62
C ARG A 592 1.38 5.82 -17.03
N GLY A 593 0.89 6.86 -17.71
CA GLY A 593 0.18 6.69 -18.97
C GLY A 593 1.04 6.19 -20.13
N GLU A 594 2.32 6.58 -20.22
CA GLU A 594 3.24 6.03 -21.23
C GLU A 594 3.37 4.51 -21.13
N THR A 595 3.59 3.98 -19.92
CA THR A 595 3.65 2.52 -19.69
C THR A 595 2.33 1.84 -20.09
N ALA A 596 1.18 2.50 -19.86
CA ALA A 596 -0.12 1.98 -20.30
C ALA A 596 -0.25 1.93 -21.83
N VAL A 597 0.22 2.97 -22.53
CA VAL A 597 0.26 3.00 -24.00
C VAL A 597 1.18 1.92 -24.55
N ASP A 598 2.37 1.72 -23.97
CA ASP A 598 3.32 0.71 -24.44
C ASP A 598 2.77 -0.72 -24.29
N LEU A 599 2.22 -1.05 -23.13
CA LEU A 599 1.64 -2.38 -22.89
C LEU A 599 0.42 -2.64 -23.78
N SER A 600 -0.43 -1.63 -24.00
CA SER A 600 -1.59 -1.77 -24.89
C SER A 600 -1.18 -1.95 -26.36
N LYS A 601 -0.19 -1.19 -26.84
CA LYS A 601 0.38 -1.37 -28.19
C LYS A 601 1.04 -2.73 -28.39
N LYS A 602 1.80 -3.23 -27.39
CA LYS A 602 2.36 -4.59 -27.41
C LYS A 602 1.27 -5.65 -27.54
N ALA A 603 0.23 -5.55 -26.70
CA ALA A 603 -0.92 -6.47 -26.76
C ALA A 603 -1.62 -6.43 -28.12
N LEU A 604 -1.84 -5.23 -28.66
CA LEU A 604 -2.49 -5.03 -29.95
C LEU A 604 -1.69 -5.62 -31.10
N ALA A 605 -0.38 -5.34 -31.19
CA ALA A 605 0.48 -5.86 -32.26
C ALA A 605 0.48 -7.39 -32.29
N LYS A 606 0.51 -8.04 -31.12
CA LYS A 606 0.44 -9.50 -31.03
C LYS A 606 -0.93 -10.05 -31.43
N ALA A 607 -2.02 -9.40 -30.99
CA ALA A 607 -3.37 -9.80 -31.35
C ALA A 607 -3.62 -9.67 -32.87
N GLU A 608 -3.12 -8.61 -33.50
CA GLU A 608 -3.21 -8.41 -34.94
C GLU A 608 -2.48 -9.50 -35.73
N ALA A 609 -1.29 -9.91 -35.27
CA ALA A 609 -0.52 -10.96 -35.92
C ALA A 609 -1.22 -12.34 -35.85
N VAL A 610 -1.97 -12.62 -34.79
CA VAL A 610 -2.51 -13.96 -34.50
C VAL A 610 -3.99 -14.10 -34.88
N TRP A 611 -4.82 -13.10 -34.56
CA TRP A 611 -6.25 -13.13 -34.84
C TRP A 611 -6.65 -12.27 -36.05
N GLY A 612 -5.74 -11.41 -36.52
CA GLY A 612 -6.06 -10.41 -37.53
C GLY A 612 -6.76 -9.19 -36.94
N ARG A 613 -6.79 -8.11 -37.72
CA ARG A 613 -7.33 -6.80 -37.33
C ARG A 613 -8.86 -6.78 -37.24
N GLU A 614 -9.53 -7.62 -38.02
CA GLU A 614 -11.00 -7.73 -38.04
C GLU A 614 -11.59 -8.58 -36.91
N ASP A 615 -10.78 -9.33 -36.15
CA ASP A 615 -11.26 -10.10 -35.00
C ASP A 615 -11.79 -9.19 -33.90
N ALA A 616 -12.94 -9.54 -33.33
CA ALA A 616 -13.63 -8.74 -32.31
C ALA A 616 -12.75 -8.46 -31.07
N ARG A 617 -11.84 -9.37 -30.70
CA ARG A 617 -10.91 -9.19 -29.58
C ARG A 617 -9.81 -8.19 -29.92
N THR A 618 -9.28 -8.24 -31.14
CA THR A 618 -8.31 -7.25 -31.63
C THR A 618 -8.94 -5.87 -31.69
N GLN A 619 -10.16 -5.76 -32.23
CA GLN A 619 -10.91 -4.50 -32.26
C GLN A 619 -11.16 -3.91 -30.86
N ASN A 620 -11.43 -4.75 -29.85
CA ASN A 620 -11.56 -4.30 -28.46
C ASN A 620 -10.23 -3.74 -27.91
N LEU A 621 -9.09 -4.35 -28.28
CA LEU A 621 -7.78 -3.81 -27.94
C LEU A 621 -7.49 -2.48 -28.65
N ILE A 622 -7.98 -2.28 -29.88
CA ILE A 622 -7.89 -0.99 -30.58
C ILE A 622 -8.65 0.10 -29.80
N ASP A 623 -9.90 -0.16 -29.37
CA ASP A 623 -10.68 0.78 -28.54
C ASP A 623 -9.88 1.20 -27.30
N HIS A 624 -9.34 0.24 -26.57
CA HIS A 624 -8.59 0.51 -25.35
C HIS A 624 -7.29 1.26 -25.62
N THR A 625 -6.56 0.90 -26.68
CA THR A 625 -5.31 1.57 -27.07
C THR A 625 -5.58 3.03 -27.45
N ALA A 626 -6.66 3.30 -28.20
CA ALA A 626 -7.10 4.65 -28.53
C ALA A 626 -7.42 5.47 -27.27
N LEU A 627 -8.15 4.89 -26.32
CA LEU A 627 -8.44 5.54 -25.03
C LEU A 627 -7.16 5.91 -24.25
N PHE A 628 -6.15 5.05 -24.24
CA PHE A 628 -4.87 5.35 -23.59
C PHE A 628 -4.09 6.46 -24.32
N LEU A 629 -4.09 6.45 -25.67
CA LEU A 629 -3.47 7.51 -26.48
C LEU A 629 -4.12 8.87 -26.25
N GLY A 630 -5.46 8.91 -26.18
CA GLY A 630 -6.21 10.13 -25.88
C GLY A 630 -5.90 10.68 -24.49
N HIS A 631 -5.69 9.81 -23.49
CA HIS A 631 -5.27 10.24 -22.15
C HIS A 631 -3.88 10.90 -22.16
N GLU A 632 -2.95 10.36 -22.95
CA GLU A 632 -1.59 10.90 -23.12
C GLU A 632 -1.50 12.03 -24.16
N ARG A 633 -2.64 12.58 -24.59
CA ARG A 633 -2.73 13.69 -25.56
C ARG A 633 -2.12 13.39 -26.94
N ARG A 634 -2.04 12.11 -27.32
CA ARG A 634 -1.58 11.65 -28.66
C ARG A 634 -2.75 11.55 -29.62
N PHE A 635 -3.48 12.66 -29.80
CA PHE A 635 -4.79 12.69 -30.48
C PHE A 635 -4.74 12.27 -31.95
N GLN A 636 -3.63 12.52 -32.65
CA GLN A 636 -3.47 12.12 -34.05
C GLN A 636 -3.39 10.59 -34.21
N GLU A 637 -2.73 9.89 -33.29
CA GLU A 637 -2.66 8.43 -33.28
C GLU A 637 -3.98 7.81 -32.81
N GLU A 638 -4.65 8.45 -31.84
CA GLU A 638 -6.01 8.07 -31.40
C GLU A 638 -7.01 8.16 -32.56
N GLU A 639 -7.03 9.28 -33.28
CA GLU A 639 -7.92 9.51 -34.42
C GLU A 639 -7.70 8.47 -35.52
N ALA A 640 -6.44 8.21 -35.90
CA ALA A 640 -6.11 7.25 -36.95
C ALA A 640 -6.64 5.84 -36.61
N LEU A 641 -6.42 5.39 -35.37
CA LEU A 641 -6.91 4.09 -34.90
C LEU A 641 -8.43 4.03 -34.84
N LEU A 642 -9.10 5.08 -34.35
CA LEU A 642 -10.56 5.12 -34.23
C LEU A 642 -11.25 5.21 -35.59
N ALA A 643 -10.73 6.01 -36.53
CA ALA A 643 -11.28 6.13 -37.88
C ALA A 643 -11.25 4.79 -38.62
N GLU A 644 -10.12 4.08 -38.54
CA GLU A 644 -9.99 2.74 -39.11
C GLU A 644 -10.93 1.74 -38.43
N LEU A 645 -11.05 1.79 -37.10
CA LEU A 645 -11.95 0.92 -36.35
C LEU A 645 -13.42 1.14 -36.71
N VAL A 646 -13.85 2.40 -36.87
CA VAL A 646 -15.20 2.75 -37.32
C VAL A 646 -15.47 2.17 -38.70
N GLU A 647 -14.52 2.28 -39.63
CA GLU A 647 -14.66 1.71 -40.97
C GLU A 647 -14.81 0.19 -40.92
N MET A 648 -13.93 -0.50 -40.18
CA MET A 648 -13.96 -1.96 -40.04
C MET A 648 -15.27 -2.44 -39.40
N ARG A 649 -15.72 -1.79 -38.32
CA ARG A 649 -16.98 -2.15 -37.64
C ARG A 649 -18.21 -1.83 -38.46
N SER A 650 -18.19 -0.74 -39.22
CA SER A 650 -19.27 -0.41 -40.16
C SER A 650 -19.42 -1.48 -41.24
N ARG A 651 -18.30 -2.01 -41.76
CA ARG A 651 -18.30 -3.11 -42.75
C ARG A 651 -18.73 -4.45 -42.16
N THR A 652 -18.28 -4.79 -40.95
CA THR A 652 -18.45 -6.14 -40.37
C THR A 652 -19.70 -6.30 -39.50
N LEU A 653 -20.05 -5.29 -38.70
CA LEU A 653 -21.19 -5.30 -37.76
C LEU A 653 -22.36 -4.45 -38.26
N GLY A 654 -22.12 -3.52 -39.19
CA GLY A 654 -23.07 -2.53 -39.65
C GLY A 654 -22.97 -1.20 -38.92
N GLU A 655 -23.49 -0.15 -39.54
CA GLU A 655 -23.37 1.23 -39.04
C GLU A 655 -24.23 1.55 -37.80
N GLU A 656 -25.24 0.73 -37.49
CA GLU A 656 -26.14 0.93 -36.35
C GLU A 656 -25.82 0.00 -35.17
N HIS A 657 -24.81 -0.87 -35.31
CA HIS A 657 -24.40 -1.76 -34.24
C HIS A 657 -23.77 -0.98 -33.09
N THR A 658 -24.10 -1.32 -31.84
CA THR A 658 -23.66 -0.59 -30.63
C THR A 658 -22.15 -0.36 -30.60
N ASN A 659 -21.33 -1.38 -30.87
CA ASN A 659 -19.87 -1.23 -30.91
C ASN A 659 -19.35 -0.26 -32.00
N THR A 660 -20.05 -0.15 -33.14
CA THR A 660 -19.73 0.82 -34.20
C THR A 660 -20.07 2.23 -33.71
N LEU A 661 -21.25 2.39 -33.11
CA LEU A 661 -21.71 3.66 -32.54
C LEU A 661 -20.80 4.14 -31.40
N THR A 662 -20.32 3.23 -30.53
CA THR A 662 -19.32 3.55 -29.50
C THR A 662 -18.00 4.02 -30.11
N ALA A 663 -17.50 3.37 -31.17
CA ALA A 663 -16.26 3.81 -31.83
C ALA A 663 -16.43 5.18 -32.50
N MET A 664 -17.58 5.46 -33.11
CA MET A 664 -17.91 6.77 -33.68
C MET A 664 -18.00 7.86 -32.59
N ASP A 665 -18.60 7.56 -31.45
CA ASP A 665 -18.68 8.45 -30.29
C ASP A 665 -17.29 8.76 -29.69
N LEU A 666 -16.39 7.77 -29.66
CA LEU A 666 -14.98 7.99 -29.27
C LEU A 666 -14.23 8.85 -30.29
N LEU A 667 -14.46 8.65 -31.59
CA LEU A 667 -13.85 9.46 -32.66
C LEU A 667 -14.31 10.93 -32.57
N ALA A 668 -15.59 11.16 -32.31
CA ALA A 668 -16.15 12.50 -32.09
C ALA A 668 -15.54 13.19 -30.85
N ASP A 669 -15.30 12.44 -29.77
CA ASP A 669 -14.58 12.94 -28.59
C ASP A 669 -13.12 13.30 -28.91
N SER A 670 -12.43 12.53 -29.76
CA SER A 670 -11.08 12.88 -30.24
C SER A 670 -11.09 14.19 -31.02
N TYR A 671 -12.05 14.41 -31.93
CA TYR A 671 -12.23 15.69 -32.61
C TYR A 671 -12.48 16.85 -31.64
N CYS A 672 -13.24 16.63 -30.56
CA CYS A 672 -13.44 17.65 -29.51
C CYS A 672 -12.14 18.03 -28.79
N LYS A 673 -11.25 17.05 -28.53
CA LYS A 673 -9.95 17.30 -27.89
C LYS A 673 -9.00 18.07 -28.81
N GLN A 674 -9.21 17.98 -30.12
CA GLN A 674 -8.50 18.72 -31.15
C GLN A 674 -9.19 20.04 -31.55
N GLU A 675 -10.25 20.46 -30.85
CA GLU A 675 -11.03 21.68 -31.14
C GLU A 675 -11.74 21.70 -32.51
N ARG A 676 -11.92 20.52 -33.15
CA ARG A 676 -12.66 20.33 -34.40
C ARG A 676 -14.16 20.15 -34.13
N PHE A 677 -14.80 21.19 -33.60
CA PHE A 677 -16.16 21.08 -33.05
C PHE A 677 -17.24 20.78 -34.10
N GLU A 678 -17.14 21.30 -35.32
CA GLU A 678 -18.14 21.05 -36.37
C GLU A 678 -18.19 19.58 -36.79
N GLU A 679 -17.03 18.93 -36.87
CA GLU A 679 -16.91 17.52 -37.23
C GLU A 679 -17.41 16.62 -36.10
N ALA A 680 -17.03 16.95 -34.87
CA ALA A 680 -17.52 16.26 -33.68
C ALA A 680 -19.04 16.38 -33.52
N GLU A 681 -19.60 17.57 -33.71
CA GLU A 681 -21.04 17.82 -33.60
C GLU A 681 -21.83 16.99 -34.60
N LYS A 682 -21.42 16.97 -35.87
CA LYS A 682 -22.06 16.14 -36.91
C LYS A 682 -22.05 14.66 -36.53
N LEU A 683 -20.91 14.17 -36.03
CA LEU A 683 -20.75 12.76 -35.70
C LEU A 683 -21.57 12.39 -34.45
N PHE A 684 -21.56 13.19 -33.38
CA PHE A 684 -22.41 12.98 -32.21
C PHE A 684 -23.90 12.99 -32.56
N LEU A 685 -24.37 13.94 -33.36
CA LEU A 685 -25.78 14.00 -33.78
C LEU A 685 -26.19 12.75 -34.56
N SER A 686 -25.35 12.28 -35.48
CA SER A 686 -25.58 11.04 -36.23
C SER A 686 -25.65 9.82 -35.30
N VAL A 687 -24.74 9.72 -34.32
CA VAL A 687 -24.73 8.62 -33.34
C VAL A 687 -25.98 8.67 -32.46
N ILE A 688 -26.37 9.84 -31.94
CA ILE A 688 -27.57 9.99 -31.10
C ILE A 688 -28.83 9.60 -31.88
N GLU A 689 -28.96 10.01 -33.14
CA GLU A 689 -30.11 9.64 -33.98
C GLU A 689 -30.21 8.11 -34.15
N LYS A 690 -29.09 7.44 -34.44
CA LYS A 690 -29.02 5.98 -34.56
C LYS A 690 -29.32 5.29 -33.22
N GLN A 691 -28.70 5.71 -32.12
CA GLN A 691 -28.93 5.15 -30.78
C GLN A 691 -30.38 5.35 -30.31
N LYS A 692 -31.00 6.50 -30.58
CA LYS A 692 -32.43 6.73 -30.28
C LYS A 692 -33.34 5.75 -31.01
N ARG A 693 -33.02 5.40 -32.26
CA ARG A 693 -33.79 4.43 -33.06
C ARG A 693 -33.60 3.01 -32.57
N THR A 694 -32.38 2.61 -32.23
CA THR A 694 -32.06 1.20 -31.93
C THR A 694 -32.15 0.84 -30.45
N LEU A 695 -31.71 1.73 -29.56
CA LEU A 695 -31.63 1.51 -28.11
C LEU A 695 -32.73 2.26 -27.33
N GLY A 696 -33.24 3.35 -27.90
CA GLY A 696 -34.19 4.25 -27.26
C GLY A 696 -33.56 5.52 -26.70
N GLU A 697 -34.39 6.51 -26.40
CA GLU A 697 -33.98 7.84 -25.96
C GLU A 697 -33.37 7.86 -24.55
N ASP A 698 -33.92 7.02 -23.65
CA ASP A 698 -33.48 6.95 -22.24
C ASP A 698 -32.38 5.91 -22.01
N HIS A 699 -31.87 5.27 -23.07
CA HIS A 699 -30.81 4.26 -22.93
C HIS A 699 -29.49 4.90 -22.47
N HIS A 700 -28.76 4.20 -21.60
CA HIS A 700 -27.53 4.71 -20.99
C HIS A 700 -26.50 5.23 -22.02
N ASP A 701 -26.27 4.48 -23.10
CA ASP A 701 -25.35 4.89 -24.17
C ASP A 701 -25.82 6.17 -24.89
N THR A 702 -27.13 6.30 -25.16
CA THR A 702 -27.72 7.51 -25.76
C THR A 702 -27.47 8.73 -24.87
N LEU A 703 -27.71 8.57 -23.55
CA LEU A 703 -27.50 9.64 -22.57
C LEU A 703 -26.02 10.02 -22.43
N ILE A 704 -25.09 9.06 -22.54
CA ILE A 704 -23.65 9.35 -22.56
C ILE A 704 -23.28 10.22 -23.77
N THR A 705 -23.70 9.83 -24.97
CA THR A 705 -23.39 10.59 -26.21
C THR A 705 -24.00 11.99 -26.14
N MET A 706 -25.24 12.12 -25.66
CA MET A 706 -25.90 13.42 -25.44
C MET A 706 -25.15 14.29 -24.44
N ARG A 707 -24.59 13.71 -23.36
CA ARG A 707 -23.77 14.43 -22.38
C ARG A 707 -22.47 14.94 -22.99
N ARG A 708 -21.83 14.16 -23.87
CA ARG A 708 -20.64 14.60 -24.61
C ARG A 708 -20.96 15.74 -25.58
N LEU A 709 -22.07 15.66 -26.30
CA LEU A 709 -22.54 16.75 -27.17
C LEU A 709 -22.85 18.03 -26.38
N ALA A 710 -23.50 17.92 -25.21
CA ALA A 710 -23.73 19.08 -24.33
C ALA A 710 -22.40 19.70 -23.85
N GLY A 711 -21.41 18.86 -23.53
CA GLY A 711 -20.05 19.29 -23.21
C GLY A 711 -19.34 20.00 -24.36
N LEU A 712 -19.50 19.52 -25.59
CA LEU A 712 -19.03 20.17 -26.81
C LEU A 712 -19.65 21.56 -26.94
N TYR A 713 -20.98 21.67 -26.84
CA TYR A 713 -21.68 22.96 -26.92
C TYR A 713 -21.22 23.94 -25.86
N ARG A 714 -20.96 23.46 -24.63
CA ARG A 714 -20.39 24.29 -23.57
C ARG A 714 -18.99 24.80 -23.93
N LYS A 715 -18.12 23.95 -24.48
CA LYS A 715 -16.77 24.33 -24.91
C LYS A 715 -16.77 25.30 -26.09
N ASN A 716 -17.75 25.17 -26.99
CA ASN A 716 -17.91 26.01 -28.18
C ASN A 716 -18.81 27.25 -27.93
N ASP A 717 -19.07 27.62 -26.67
CA ASP A 717 -19.91 28.75 -26.25
C ASP A 717 -21.34 28.78 -26.84
N LYS A 718 -21.86 27.63 -27.28
CA LYS A 718 -23.25 27.44 -27.75
C LYS A 718 -24.20 27.27 -26.56
N ARG A 719 -24.47 28.39 -25.89
CA ARG A 719 -25.16 28.44 -24.60
C ARG A 719 -26.53 27.80 -24.59
N GLU A 720 -27.39 28.13 -25.55
CA GLU A 720 -28.77 27.65 -25.53
C GLU A 720 -28.85 26.13 -25.70
N GLU A 721 -28.07 25.60 -26.63
CA GLU A 721 -28.01 24.18 -26.96
C GLU A 721 -27.41 23.36 -25.81
N ALA A 722 -26.34 23.86 -25.19
CA ALA A 722 -25.73 23.24 -24.02
C ALA A 722 -26.71 23.13 -22.85
N LEU A 723 -27.36 24.24 -22.49
CA LEU A 723 -28.31 24.26 -21.38
C LEU A 723 -29.53 23.38 -21.66
N LYS A 724 -30.10 23.44 -22.88
CA LYS A 724 -31.23 22.57 -23.28
C LYS A 724 -30.89 21.09 -23.08
N LEU A 725 -29.72 20.64 -23.53
CA LEU A 725 -29.31 19.23 -23.38
C LEU A 725 -29.01 18.86 -21.92
N PHE A 726 -28.26 19.68 -21.18
CA PHE A 726 -27.96 19.38 -19.77
C PHE A 726 -29.24 19.34 -18.91
N THR A 727 -30.20 20.24 -19.14
CA THR A 727 -31.49 20.21 -18.44
C THR A 727 -32.31 18.96 -18.78
N LEU A 728 -32.29 18.52 -20.04
CA LEU A 728 -32.96 17.28 -20.45
C LEU A 728 -32.34 16.07 -19.75
N LEU A 729 -31.01 15.93 -19.77
CA LEU A 729 -30.29 14.83 -19.12
C LEU A 729 -30.56 14.77 -17.62
N GLU A 730 -30.51 15.93 -16.96
CA GLU A 730 -30.76 16.06 -15.54
C GLU A 730 -32.20 15.66 -15.19
N LYS A 731 -33.19 16.06 -16.00
CA LYS A 731 -34.59 15.68 -15.82
C LYS A 731 -34.82 14.18 -16.00
N VAL A 732 -34.30 13.58 -17.08
CA VAL A 732 -34.46 12.15 -17.36
C VAL A 732 -33.90 11.31 -16.21
N ASN A 733 -32.68 11.62 -15.74
CA ASN A 733 -32.05 10.88 -14.65
C ASN A 733 -32.68 11.17 -13.28
N ARG A 734 -33.31 12.34 -13.10
CA ARG A 734 -34.11 12.65 -11.90
C ARG A 734 -35.35 11.76 -11.80
N GLU A 735 -36.06 11.61 -12.92
CA GLU A 735 -37.31 10.86 -13.00
C GLU A 735 -37.07 9.35 -12.89
N SER A 736 -35.97 8.85 -13.45
CA SER A 736 -35.57 7.45 -13.34
C SER A 736 -34.96 7.06 -11.98
N LYS A 737 -34.66 8.04 -11.12
CA LYS A 737 -33.91 7.87 -9.86
C LYS A 737 -32.55 7.18 -10.06
N ASP A 738 -31.91 7.43 -11.19
CA ASP A 738 -30.59 6.89 -11.49
C ASP A 738 -29.53 7.51 -10.54
N HIS A 739 -28.54 6.72 -10.16
CA HIS A 739 -27.39 7.14 -9.35
C HIS A 739 -26.52 8.21 -10.06
N GLN A 740 -26.75 8.43 -11.37
CA GLN A 740 -26.09 9.47 -12.18
C GLN A 740 -26.77 10.85 -12.10
N TYR A 741 -27.96 10.95 -11.51
CA TYR A 741 -28.70 12.20 -11.38
C TYR A 741 -27.87 13.35 -10.78
N ASP A 742 -27.18 13.10 -9.67
CA ASP A 742 -26.38 14.14 -9.02
C ASP A 742 -25.14 14.52 -9.87
N THR A 743 -24.66 13.63 -10.74
CA THR A 743 -23.57 13.97 -11.69
C THR A 743 -24.07 14.94 -12.76
N ASP A 744 -25.27 14.73 -13.29
CA ASP A 744 -25.86 15.61 -14.30
C ASP A 744 -26.29 16.95 -13.73
N ALA A 745 -26.78 16.99 -12.49
CA ALA A 745 -27.02 18.25 -11.76
C ALA A 745 -25.73 19.06 -11.58
N VAL A 746 -24.60 18.41 -11.25
CA VAL A 746 -23.29 19.08 -11.17
C VAL A 746 -22.85 19.58 -12.55
N ASN A 747 -23.01 18.79 -13.62
CA ASN A 747 -22.64 19.21 -14.97
C ASN A 747 -23.47 20.41 -15.46
N LEU A 748 -24.78 20.40 -15.20
CA LEU A 748 -25.68 21.52 -15.50
C LEU A 748 -25.30 22.77 -14.70
N ALA A 749 -24.95 22.62 -13.42
CA ALA A 749 -24.49 23.74 -12.59
C ALA A 749 -23.16 24.33 -13.08
N ILE A 750 -22.23 23.50 -13.55
CA ILE A 750 -20.99 23.96 -14.19
C ILE A 750 -21.33 24.76 -15.45
N ALA A 751 -22.26 24.28 -16.29
CA ALA A 751 -22.69 25.02 -17.48
C ALA A 751 -23.29 26.39 -17.11
N HIS A 752 -24.19 26.45 -16.13
CA HIS A 752 -24.71 27.72 -15.62
C HIS A 752 -23.60 28.63 -15.09
N MET A 753 -22.62 28.09 -14.37
CA MET A 753 -21.47 28.85 -13.88
C MET A 753 -20.64 29.45 -15.02
N ASP A 754 -20.32 28.67 -16.06
CA ASP A 754 -19.56 29.12 -17.23
C ASP A 754 -20.30 30.25 -17.98
N PHE A 755 -21.63 30.14 -18.08
CA PHE A 755 -22.51 31.14 -18.69
C PHE A 755 -22.94 32.29 -17.74
N ARG A 756 -22.26 32.43 -16.59
CA ARG A 756 -22.44 33.50 -15.59
C ARG A 756 -23.80 33.52 -14.87
N GLN A 757 -24.51 32.40 -14.85
CA GLN A 757 -25.75 32.15 -14.11
C GLN A 757 -25.46 31.53 -12.75
N TYR A 758 -24.86 32.32 -11.85
CA TYR A 758 -24.34 31.81 -10.59
C TYR A 758 -25.44 31.46 -9.57
N ALA A 759 -26.63 32.06 -9.66
CA ALA A 759 -27.73 31.76 -8.75
C ALA A 759 -28.32 30.39 -9.06
N GLU A 760 -28.57 30.12 -10.34
CA GLU A 760 -29.08 28.85 -10.86
C GLU A 760 -28.08 27.71 -10.60
N ALA A 761 -26.77 27.97 -10.76
CA ALA A 761 -25.73 27.01 -10.41
C ALA A 761 -25.74 26.66 -8.91
N GLU A 762 -25.94 27.64 -8.03
CA GLU A 762 -26.02 27.42 -6.58
C GLU A 762 -27.27 26.63 -6.17
N GLU A 763 -28.43 26.95 -6.74
CA GLU A 763 -29.70 26.26 -6.49
C GLU A 763 -29.64 24.77 -6.85
N LEU A 764 -28.87 24.41 -7.87
CA LEU A 764 -28.62 23.02 -8.25
C LEU A 764 -27.59 22.35 -7.34
N LEU A 765 -26.47 23.02 -7.02
CA LEU A 765 -25.35 22.43 -6.29
C LEU A 765 -25.64 22.19 -4.81
N LYS A 766 -26.29 23.12 -4.11
CA LYS A 766 -26.60 22.97 -2.68
C LYS A 766 -27.32 21.65 -2.35
N PRO A 767 -28.49 21.37 -2.94
CA PRO A 767 -29.20 20.13 -2.64
C PRO A 767 -28.47 18.89 -3.18
N ALA A 768 -27.68 19.01 -4.25
CA ALA A 768 -26.86 17.91 -4.75
C ALA A 768 -25.73 17.54 -3.78
N VAL A 769 -24.98 18.52 -3.25
CA VAL A 769 -23.93 18.30 -2.25
C VAL A 769 -24.52 17.66 -0.99
N GLU A 770 -25.67 18.13 -0.50
CA GLU A 770 -26.33 17.53 0.67
C GLU A 770 -26.73 16.07 0.43
N ARG A 771 -27.31 15.75 -0.73
CA ARG A 771 -27.68 14.37 -1.08
C ARG A 771 -26.46 13.47 -1.23
N LEU A 772 -25.44 13.92 -1.97
CA LEU A 772 -24.18 13.20 -2.17
C LEU A 772 -23.49 12.92 -0.84
N THR A 773 -23.47 13.91 0.05
CA THR A 773 -22.95 13.76 1.41
C THR A 773 -23.70 12.68 2.20
N ARG A 774 -25.04 12.68 2.17
CA ARG A 774 -25.85 11.69 2.90
C ARG A 774 -25.74 10.28 2.32
N THR A 775 -25.56 10.15 1.00
CA THR A 775 -25.63 8.86 0.30
C THR A 775 -24.27 8.21 0.09
N ARG A 776 -23.22 9.00 -0.19
CA ARG A 776 -21.87 8.51 -0.52
C ARG A 776 -20.82 8.89 0.51
N GLY A 777 -21.16 9.79 1.45
CA GLY A 777 -20.24 10.30 2.45
C GLY A 777 -19.51 11.57 2.02
N HIS A 778 -18.86 12.22 2.99
CA HIS A 778 -18.12 13.47 2.80
C HIS A 778 -16.84 13.31 1.97
N ASP A 779 -16.23 12.12 2.02
CA ASP A 779 -14.92 11.84 1.42
C ASP A 779 -15.04 11.23 0.00
N ASP A 780 -16.25 11.09 -0.52
CA ASP A 780 -16.48 10.60 -1.89
C ASP A 780 -16.02 11.63 -2.94
N GLY A 781 -15.34 11.16 -3.97
CA GLY A 781 -14.73 12.04 -4.99
C GLY A 781 -15.73 12.87 -5.80
N LEU A 782 -17.00 12.45 -5.92
CA LEU A 782 -18.07 13.25 -6.54
C LEU A 782 -18.62 14.28 -5.54
N THR A 783 -18.79 13.93 -4.26
CA THR A 783 -19.16 14.88 -3.20
C THR A 783 -18.14 16.01 -3.07
N LEU A 784 -16.85 15.67 -3.05
CA LEU A 784 -15.76 16.64 -2.98
C LEU A 784 -15.68 17.52 -4.22
N TRP A 785 -15.96 16.95 -5.40
CA TRP A 785 -16.03 17.71 -6.65
C TRP A 785 -17.18 18.72 -6.64
N ALA A 786 -18.40 18.27 -6.32
CA ALA A 786 -19.57 19.14 -6.24
C ALA A 786 -19.36 20.28 -5.23
N THR A 787 -18.76 19.99 -4.07
CA THR A 787 -18.42 21.01 -3.06
C THR A 787 -17.38 22.00 -3.56
N SER A 788 -16.38 21.54 -4.33
CA SER A 788 -15.37 22.40 -4.95
C SER A 788 -15.96 23.31 -6.04
N VAL A 789 -16.92 22.80 -6.83
CA VAL A 789 -17.65 23.61 -7.81
C VAL A 789 -18.50 24.67 -7.08
N LEU A 790 -19.19 24.30 -6.00
CA LEU A 790 -19.96 25.25 -5.16
C LEU A 790 -19.06 26.34 -4.56
N ALA A 791 -17.86 26.00 -4.10
CA ALA A 791 -16.86 26.98 -3.68
C ALA A 791 -16.51 27.94 -4.81
N GLY A 792 -16.36 27.43 -6.04
CA GLY A 792 -16.17 28.24 -7.25
C GLY A 792 -17.32 29.23 -7.51
N VAL A 793 -18.56 28.77 -7.38
CA VAL A 793 -19.76 29.61 -7.51
C VAL A 793 -19.76 30.73 -6.47
N TYR A 794 -19.49 30.42 -5.20
CA TYR A 794 -19.40 31.44 -4.14
C TYR A 794 -18.32 32.48 -4.42
N LYS A 795 -17.15 32.09 -4.94
CA LYS A 795 -16.13 33.05 -5.38
C LYS A 795 -16.69 34.00 -6.43
N ARG A 796 -17.36 33.48 -7.46
CA ARG A 796 -17.92 34.28 -8.56
C ARG A 796 -19.02 35.24 -8.07
N GLN A 797 -19.75 34.86 -7.02
CA GLN A 797 -20.71 35.72 -6.30
C GLN A 797 -20.06 36.69 -5.29
N LYS A 798 -18.72 36.76 -5.19
CA LYS A 798 -17.96 37.57 -4.21
C LYS A 798 -18.16 37.15 -2.75
N ARG A 799 -18.63 35.94 -2.51
CA ARG A 799 -18.80 35.30 -1.19
C ARG A 799 -17.49 34.60 -0.77
N TYR A 800 -16.43 35.37 -0.62
CA TYR A 800 -15.06 34.83 -0.47
C TYR A 800 -14.87 34.01 0.80
N LYS A 801 -15.48 34.39 1.93
CA LYS A 801 -15.34 33.65 3.19
C LYS A 801 -15.87 32.22 3.09
N GLU A 802 -17.05 32.05 2.50
CA GLU A 802 -17.69 30.74 2.31
C GLU A 802 -16.94 29.92 1.27
N SER A 803 -16.48 30.56 0.19
CA SER A 803 -15.65 29.93 -0.83
C SER A 803 -14.33 29.40 -0.27
N ILE A 804 -13.62 30.20 0.54
CA ILE A 804 -12.37 29.81 1.19
C ILE A 804 -12.60 28.65 2.14
N ALA A 805 -13.64 28.71 2.98
CA ALA A 805 -13.94 27.64 3.93
C ALA A 805 -14.17 26.29 3.24
N LEU A 806 -14.97 26.27 2.16
CA LEU A 806 -15.22 25.06 1.39
C LEU A 806 -13.98 24.57 0.64
N ALA A 807 -13.23 25.47 -0.01
CA ALA A 807 -12.04 25.08 -0.77
C ALA A 807 -10.90 24.59 0.14
N GLN A 808 -10.72 25.18 1.33
CA GLN A 808 -9.74 24.72 2.34
C GLN A 808 -10.10 23.36 2.91
N TRP A 809 -11.39 23.10 3.12
CA TRP A 809 -11.87 21.81 3.60
C TRP A 809 -11.73 20.71 2.52
N CYS A 810 -12.11 21.00 1.27
CA CYS A 810 -12.08 20.01 0.19
C CYS A 810 -10.68 19.65 -0.30
N LEU A 811 -9.74 20.61 -0.35
CA LEU A 811 -8.44 20.40 -0.98
C LEU A 811 -7.64 19.22 -0.40
N PRO A 812 -7.43 19.08 0.93
CA PRO A 812 -6.68 17.95 1.48
C PRO A 812 -7.37 16.60 1.22
N LEU A 813 -8.71 16.57 1.23
CA LEU A 813 -9.48 15.37 0.93
C LEU A 813 -9.39 15.01 -0.56
N LEU A 814 -9.42 16.00 -1.47
CA LEU A 814 -9.20 15.78 -2.90
C LEU A 814 -7.77 15.34 -3.20
N ASP A 815 -6.77 15.91 -2.51
CA ASP A 815 -5.38 15.47 -2.61
C ASP A 815 -5.24 13.99 -2.19
N GLN A 816 -5.97 13.54 -1.17
CA GLN A 816 -5.99 12.15 -0.71
C GLN A 816 -6.75 11.21 -1.65
N VAL A 817 -7.93 11.62 -2.12
CA VAL A 817 -8.85 10.75 -2.87
C VAL A 817 -8.52 10.71 -4.36
N CYS A 818 -8.21 11.86 -4.96
CA CYS A 818 -7.95 11.99 -6.40
C CYS A 818 -6.46 12.11 -6.73
N GLY A 819 -5.63 12.53 -5.77
CA GLY A 819 -4.22 12.83 -6.00
C GLY A 819 -3.99 14.30 -6.38
N GLN A 820 -2.74 14.77 -6.24
CA GLN A 820 -2.41 16.19 -6.38
C GLN A 820 -2.53 16.72 -7.81
N ASP A 821 -2.20 15.89 -8.80
CA ASP A 821 -2.17 16.26 -10.22
C ASP A 821 -3.50 15.99 -10.93
N HIS A 822 -4.50 15.49 -10.20
CA HIS A 822 -5.81 15.27 -10.76
C HIS A 822 -6.50 16.62 -11.05
N GLN A 823 -7.13 16.74 -12.21
CA GLN A 823 -7.75 17.99 -12.70
C GLN A 823 -8.69 18.65 -11.67
N ARG A 824 -9.44 17.84 -10.90
CA ARG A 824 -10.34 18.33 -9.84
C ARG A 824 -9.57 18.98 -8.69
N THR A 825 -8.46 18.38 -8.29
CA THR A 825 -7.60 18.86 -7.22
C THR A 825 -6.85 20.11 -7.64
N GLU A 826 -6.33 20.13 -8.87
CA GLU A 826 -5.73 21.33 -9.47
C GLU A 826 -6.71 22.49 -9.55
N TYR A 827 -7.95 22.23 -9.96
CA TYR A 827 -9.01 23.24 -9.99
C TYR A 827 -9.22 23.87 -8.60
N THR A 828 -9.38 23.04 -7.55
CA THR A 828 -9.60 23.54 -6.18
C THR A 828 -8.36 24.26 -5.63
N ARG A 829 -7.16 23.78 -5.95
CA ARG A 829 -5.90 24.45 -5.60
C ARG A 829 -5.77 25.81 -6.27
N GLY A 830 -6.05 25.88 -7.57
CA GLY A 830 -6.08 27.12 -8.34
C GLY A 830 -7.15 28.09 -7.83
N LEU A 831 -8.33 27.57 -7.47
CA LEU A 831 -9.39 28.34 -6.83
C LEU A 831 -8.90 28.96 -5.52
N LEU A 832 -8.31 28.16 -4.62
CA LEU A 832 -7.81 28.65 -3.33
C LEU A 832 -6.65 29.66 -3.50
N ALA A 833 -5.72 29.40 -4.43
CA ALA A 833 -4.63 30.32 -4.74
C ALA A 833 -5.14 31.67 -5.26
N SER A 834 -6.19 31.66 -6.09
CA SER A 834 -6.81 32.87 -6.60
C SER A 834 -7.61 33.64 -5.54
N LEU A 835 -8.17 32.95 -4.55
CA LEU A 835 -8.88 33.56 -3.41
C LEU A 835 -7.93 34.20 -2.40
N ARG A 836 -6.69 33.70 -2.28
CA ARG A 836 -5.65 34.33 -1.43
C ARG A 836 -5.12 35.66 -2.01
N LYS A 837 -5.35 35.91 -3.30
CA LYS A 837 -4.97 37.14 -4.01
C LYS A 837 -6.10 38.18 -4.08
N ALA A 838 -7.33 37.78 -3.73
CA ALA A 838 -8.55 38.60 -3.77
C ALA A 838 -8.93 39.01 -2.35
#